data_AF-A0A1G6VY71-F1
#
_entry.id   AF-A0A1G6VY71-F1
#
_cell.length_a   1.000
_cell.length_b   1.000
_cell.length_c   1.000
_cell.angle_alpha   90.00
_cell.angle_beta   90.00
_cell.angle_gamma   90.00
#
_symmetry.space_group_name_H-M   'P 1'
#
loop_
_entity.id
_entity.type
_entity.pdbx_description
1 polymer ?
#
loop_
_entity_poly.entity_id
_entity_poly.type
_entity_poly.pdbx_seq_one_letter_code
_entity_poly.pdbx_strand_id
1 'polypeptide(L)'
;MTRTTPSTPAPATRTRRLTALLGALALAATAAPLATLTAAPAAADEDVVTLVGSLQSELGCEADWEPACAATVLEPVRGSTTTRSATFTVPAGSWTFKVAVGGSWDESHPAADRPLVLTTPAEVEFVFDTETDAVDVRSAELPGSATAADRALVGDSLREAVTDEQFYFVMADRFADGDPSNNTGGLPGGRLDHGFDPTDKGFYHGGDLAGVLDRLDYIEGLGTTAIWLTPSFKNQPVQGAGDAASAGYHGYWITDFTQIDPHLGTNEEMRELIDAAHARGMKVYFDIITNHTADVIDYAEGRYSYVSKEARPYTDAAGQPFDDADFAGTDTFPEVDPATSFPYTPVFREPADETAKVPAWLNDPRLYHNRGDSTFAGESSTHGDFVGLDDLWTERSEVVEGMIDIYSTWARFGIDGFRVDTVKHVNLEFWQEFSPAVLEAAREENEDFFMFGEVYDANPAYLSTFTTEGELQATIDFGFQARSVEAAAGSVPTTGLRDFFAADDYYTDTDSNAYQLPTFTGNHDMGRAAMLLAAKGLSGDELLQRVGLTNELMFTSRGQPVVYYGDEQGFVGAGGDKDARQDMFATQVQQYADEPVLGGPAGSRDRYDTSHPLYRQIRELSDLRAEHPALVDGAQVHRYASEDGLYAFARVDEEQREYLVVVNTSGTEQSASLRTWTPRGTLRGVHGDDARLRADAEGRVDVTVAPASTEVYRSDRTLARRKRAPQVLLTSPDGRPGQPAEQSVVGGRAEIRAGSVEDVAATAGFAWREAGTQEWTPLGVDDNAPYRVFHDVRGLGAGTLLEYRVVLRDSSGNLSADSASAVVGDPVPVDPGPGGPTGPVEQPDAVAVAGDHNSEMGCPADWSPDCDAAQLTLDAEDGIWKGTFTLPASPHAYKAAIDRSWDENYGEGAVRDGGNLSYTAPGTPVTFYYDHATHWVTSDAQGPIITAPGSMQSELGCAADWSPDCMRPWLQDPDGDGTFTWSSVEVPAGSYDLKVAHGLSWDESYGAGGEADGGNVSFTVAEEGLVTTVSYVLATHEIRVGTTRPGAEPDLGVARAQWVESDLLAWPSDALPDLPVELLDWRLHAAPDGGMGIDAETLSGSTSFRLTRDPDGFPDDVLAEHPELEGFVALRLNRASVRGARALRDGQLAVALYDDLGRVVDAGGVLLR
;
A
#
# COMPACT_ATOMS: atom_id res chain seq x y z
N MET A 1 57.67 -35.67 23.35
CA MET A 1 58.59 -36.41 24.24
C MET A 1 57.83 -37.59 24.84
N THR A 2 58.33 -38.81 24.58
CA THR A 2 58.12 -40.11 25.31
C THR A 2 56.69 -40.59 25.62
N ARG A 3 56.23 -41.82 25.38
CA ARG A 3 56.61 -43.11 24.75
C ARG A 3 55.34 -43.99 25.03
N THR A 4 54.74 -44.76 24.13
CA THR A 4 55.02 -46.20 23.90
C THR A 4 54.04 -46.81 22.86
N THR A 5 54.57 -47.58 21.91
CA THR A 5 53.93 -48.56 20.98
C THR A 5 53.60 -49.90 21.68
N PRO A 6 52.71 -50.82 21.20
CA PRO A 6 52.96 -51.68 20.01
C PRO A 6 51.74 -52.21 19.17
N SER A 7 51.93 -52.23 17.84
CA SER A 7 51.71 -53.30 16.82
C SER A 7 50.60 -54.39 16.92
N THR A 8 49.65 -54.37 15.93
CA THR A 8 49.15 -55.43 14.97
C THR A 8 48.60 -56.80 15.47
N PRO A 9 47.77 -57.59 14.70
CA PRO A 9 47.64 -57.64 13.22
C PRO A 9 46.22 -57.87 12.59
N ALA A 10 46.13 -57.71 11.26
CA ALA A 10 45.12 -58.30 10.33
C ALA A 10 45.46 -59.81 10.07
N PRO A 11 44.99 -60.58 9.03
CA PRO A 11 44.05 -60.37 7.89
C PRO A 11 43.10 -61.62 7.69
N ALA A 12 42.31 -61.86 6.64
CA ALA A 12 42.52 -62.12 5.20
C ALA A 12 41.23 -62.84 4.70
N THR A 13 40.77 -62.80 3.44
CA THR A 13 41.39 -63.38 2.23
C THR A 13 40.58 -62.95 1.00
N ARG A 14 41.19 -62.32 -0.02
CA ARG A 14 41.68 -62.90 -1.31
C ARG A 14 40.54 -63.12 -2.35
N THR A 15 40.65 -62.80 -3.64
CA THR A 15 41.84 -62.75 -4.51
C THR A 15 41.54 -62.12 -5.89
N ARG A 16 42.47 -61.25 -6.35
CA ARG A 16 43.12 -61.14 -7.69
C ARG A 16 42.28 -61.34 -8.97
N ARG A 17 42.15 -60.29 -9.80
CA ARG A 17 43.07 -59.85 -10.90
C ARG A 17 43.30 -60.89 -12.00
N LEU A 18 42.96 -60.53 -13.24
CA LEU A 18 43.87 -60.59 -14.40
C LEU A 18 43.29 -59.86 -15.61
N THR A 19 44.01 -58.83 -16.05
CA THR A 19 43.94 -58.15 -17.34
C THR A 19 44.87 -58.83 -18.34
N ALA A 20 44.42 -59.00 -19.59
CA ALA A 20 45.19 -58.90 -20.85
C ALA A 20 44.28 -59.36 -22.00
N LEU A 21 43.73 -58.44 -22.80
CA LEU A 21 44.27 -57.89 -24.07
C LEU A 21 44.11 -58.79 -25.30
N LEU A 22 43.23 -58.30 -26.20
CA LEU A 22 43.40 -58.10 -27.65
C LEU A 22 43.49 -59.30 -28.60
N GLY A 23 42.62 -59.27 -29.64
CA GLY A 23 42.99 -59.86 -30.94
C GLY A 23 41.87 -60.24 -31.92
N ALA A 24 41.23 -59.23 -32.51
CA ALA A 24 40.85 -59.13 -33.93
C ALA A 24 39.87 -60.13 -34.63
N LEU A 25 38.75 -59.53 -35.07
CA LEU A 25 38.17 -59.50 -36.44
C LEU A 25 37.91 -60.81 -37.21
N ALA A 26 36.63 -61.10 -37.54
CA ALA A 26 35.98 -60.63 -38.79
C ALA A 26 34.71 -61.46 -39.14
N LEU A 27 33.63 -60.71 -39.38
CA LEU A 27 32.40 -60.92 -40.17
C LEU A 27 32.14 -62.26 -40.90
N ALA A 28 30.91 -62.80 -40.77
CA ALA A 28 29.83 -62.62 -41.78
C ALA A 28 28.56 -63.47 -41.50
N ALA A 29 27.41 -62.91 -41.92
CA ALA A 29 26.14 -63.55 -42.34
C ALA A 29 25.06 -63.95 -41.30
N THR A 30 24.17 -62.97 -41.03
CA THR A 30 22.69 -62.97 -41.20
C THR A 30 21.77 -64.12 -40.73
N ALA A 31 20.76 -63.69 -39.95
CA ALA A 31 19.34 -64.08 -39.93
C ALA A 31 18.85 -65.17 -38.94
N ALA A 32 18.36 -64.70 -37.78
CA ALA A 32 17.11 -64.97 -37.03
C ALA A 32 16.42 -66.37 -37.04
N PRO A 33 15.55 -66.68 -36.06
CA PRO A 33 15.49 -66.29 -34.63
C PRO A 33 15.30 -67.51 -33.71
N LEU A 34 15.51 -67.35 -32.39
CA LEU A 34 14.79 -68.11 -31.36
C LEU A 34 14.92 -67.38 -30.02
N ALA A 35 13.76 -67.06 -29.46
CA ALA A 35 13.58 -66.30 -28.25
C ALA A 35 14.27 -66.93 -27.04
N THR A 36 14.95 -66.10 -26.26
CA THR A 36 15.32 -66.39 -24.87
C THR A 36 14.78 -65.26 -24.00
N LEU A 37 14.02 -65.65 -22.99
CA LEU A 37 13.43 -64.83 -21.93
C LEU A 37 14.44 -63.82 -21.38
N THR A 38 14.14 -62.53 -21.50
CA THR A 38 14.70 -61.47 -20.66
C THR A 38 13.89 -61.39 -19.38
N ALA A 39 14.59 -61.35 -18.25
CA ALA A 39 14.02 -61.06 -16.95
C ALA A 39 13.24 -59.73 -16.98
N ALA A 40 12.14 -59.68 -16.22
CA ALA A 40 11.40 -58.45 -15.97
C ALA A 40 12.32 -57.43 -15.27
N PRO A 41 12.19 -56.12 -15.54
CA PRO A 41 12.82 -55.09 -14.72
C PRO A 41 12.25 -55.18 -13.29
N ALA A 42 13.09 -54.89 -12.30
CA ALA A 42 12.64 -54.74 -10.92
C ALA A 42 11.56 -53.65 -10.87
N ALA A 43 10.50 -53.88 -10.09
CA ALA A 43 9.50 -52.86 -9.81
C ALA A 43 10.19 -51.67 -9.13
N ALA A 44 9.88 -50.45 -9.59
CA ALA A 44 10.23 -49.22 -8.89
C ALA A 44 9.63 -49.26 -7.48
N ASP A 45 10.38 -48.80 -6.49
CA ASP A 45 9.89 -48.68 -5.12
C ASP A 45 9.27 -47.28 -5.02
N GLU A 46 7.94 -47.18 -5.06
CA GLU A 46 7.18 -45.91 -5.13
C GLU A 46 7.48 -44.95 -3.96
N ASP A 47 8.17 -45.43 -2.91
CA ASP A 47 8.55 -44.67 -1.72
C ASP A 47 9.90 -43.92 -1.81
N VAL A 48 10.66 -44.06 -2.91
CA VAL A 48 12.00 -43.46 -3.05
C VAL A 48 11.91 -42.09 -3.74
N VAL A 49 12.25 -41.04 -2.99
CA VAL A 49 12.29 -39.65 -3.46
C VAL A 49 13.75 -39.22 -3.57
N THR A 50 14.19 -38.79 -4.75
CA THR A 50 15.60 -38.43 -5.01
C THR A 50 15.72 -37.00 -5.50
N LEU A 51 16.62 -36.21 -4.90
CA LEU A 51 17.02 -34.91 -5.44
C LEU A 51 17.90 -35.13 -6.67
N VAL A 52 17.54 -34.50 -7.78
CA VAL A 52 18.16 -34.67 -9.09
C VAL A 52 18.49 -33.31 -9.71
N GLY A 53 19.69 -33.14 -10.26
CA GLY A 53 20.08 -31.84 -10.81
C GLY A 53 21.55 -31.73 -11.19
N SER A 54 21.96 -30.53 -11.60
CA SER A 54 23.34 -30.19 -11.96
C SER A 54 24.32 -30.11 -10.78
N LEU A 55 23.83 -30.28 -9.54
CA LEU A 55 24.65 -30.34 -8.32
C LEU A 55 24.99 -31.76 -7.86
N GLN A 56 24.35 -32.80 -8.40
CA GLN A 56 24.40 -34.16 -7.85
C GLN A 56 25.81 -34.77 -7.78
N SER A 57 26.65 -34.52 -8.79
CA SER A 57 28.03 -34.99 -8.79
C SER A 57 28.85 -34.40 -7.64
N GLU A 58 28.59 -33.14 -7.27
CA GLU A 58 29.19 -32.49 -6.10
C GLU A 58 28.64 -33.04 -4.77
N LEU A 59 27.41 -33.55 -4.78
CA LEU A 59 26.77 -34.21 -3.63
C LEU A 59 27.14 -35.69 -3.46
N GLY A 60 27.98 -36.24 -4.34
CA GLY A 60 28.51 -37.60 -4.24
C GLY A 60 27.87 -38.64 -5.18
N CYS A 61 27.07 -38.22 -6.17
CA CYS A 61 26.62 -39.08 -7.26
C CYS A 61 27.73 -39.31 -8.30
N GLU A 62 27.57 -40.31 -9.19
CA GLU A 62 28.57 -40.58 -10.24
C GLU A 62 28.50 -39.55 -11.38
N ALA A 63 27.32 -39.02 -11.64
CA ALA A 63 27.06 -37.92 -12.57
C ALA A 63 25.86 -37.07 -12.12
N ASP A 64 25.63 -35.97 -12.83
CA ASP A 64 24.44 -35.15 -12.67
C ASP A 64 23.23 -35.79 -13.37
N TRP A 65 22.03 -35.41 -12.92
CA TRP A 65 20.75 -35.86 -13.49
C TRP A 65 20.51 -37.38 -13.39
N GLU A 66 20.85 -37.98 -12.26
CA GLU A 66 20.69 -39.41 -11.94
C GLU A 66 19.55 -39.67 -10.93
N PRO A 67 18.33 -40.05 -11.37
CA PRO A 67 17.21 -40.37 -10.48
C PRO A 67 17.44 -41.54 -9.52
N ALA A 68 18.37 -42.44 -9.87
CA ALA A 68 18.68 -43.62 -9.08
C ALA A 68 19.85 -43.39 -8.09
N CYS A 69 20.33 -42.15 -7.94
CA CYS A 69 21.47 -41.86 -7.07
C CYS A 69 21.11 -42.00 -5.58
N ALA A 70 21.69 -43.01 -4.92
CA ALA A 70 21.46 -43.25 -3.49
C ALA A 70 22.03 -42.15 -2.57
N ALA A 71 22.95 -41.32 -3.05
CA ALA A 71 23.58 -40.26 -2.25
C ALA A 71 22.67 -39.04 -2.04
N THR A 72 21.66 -38.86 -2.91
CA THR A 72 20.76 -37.69 -2.87
C THR A 72 19.29 -38.08 -2.62
N VAL A 73 19.06 -39.24 -1.99
CA VAL A 73 17.73 -39.67 -1.56
C VAL A 73 17.26 -38.80 -0.39
N LEU A 74 16.02 -38.33 -0.46
CA LEU A 74 15.34 -37.57 0.60
C LEU A 74 14.68 -38.54 1.59
N GLU A 75 14.94 -38.34 2.88
CA GLU A 75 14.50 -39.23 3.96
C GLU A 75 13.20 -38.74 4.61
N PRO A 76 12.32 -39.63 5.12
CA PRO A 76 11.10 -39.22 5.82
C PRO A 76 11.35 -38.32 7.03
N VAL A 77 10.62 -37.19 7.11
CA VAL A 77 10.68 -36.27 8.24
C VAL A 77 9.89 -36.82 9.42
N ARG A 78 10.50 -36.83 10.60
CA ARG A 78 9.86 -37.35 11.82
C ARG A 78 8.67 -36.48 12.23
N GLY A 79 7.47 -37.06 12.24
CA GLY A 79 6.24 -36.38 12.66
C GLY A 79 5.37 -35.90 11.50
N SER A 80 5.87 -35.98 10.26
CA SER A 80 5.09 -35.84 9.04
C SER A 80 4.87 -37.20 8.39
N THR A 81 3.72 -37.39 7.74
CA THR A 81 3.43 -38.58 6.92
C THR A 81 3.73 -38.36 5.44
N THR A 82 3.91 -37.10 5.01
CA THR A 82 4.01 -36.68 3.60
C THR A 82 5.38 -36.10 3.26
N THR A 83 6.10 -35.55 4.23
CA THR A 83 7.31 -34.76 3.98
C THR A 83 8.57 -35.62 3.98
N ARG A 84 9.41 -35.44 2.95
CA ARG A 84 10.76 -36.01 2.81
C ARG A 84 11.79 -34.87 2.75
N SER A 85 12.98 -35.06 3.32
CA SER A 85 14.04 -34.04 3.29
C SER A 85 15.46 -34.62 3.33
N ALA A 86 16.43 -33.85 2.87
CA ALA A 86 17.85 -34.10 3.13
C ALA A 86 18.65 -32.79 3.13
N THR A 87 19.70 -32.76 3.93
CA THR A 87 20.64 -31.63 4.03
C THR A 87 21.96 -31.95 3.35
N PHE A 88 22.47 -31.00 2.57
CA PHE A 88 23.75 -31.13 1.90
C PHE A 88 24.59 -29.85 2.05
N THR A 89 25.91 -30.01 2.13
CA THR A 89 26.85 -28.92 1.88
C THR A 89 26.92 -28.67 0.37
N VAL A 90 26.26 -27.62 -0.11
CA VAL A 90 26.26 -27.25 -1.53
C VAL A 90 27.39 -26.23 -1.79
N PRO A 91 28.30 -26.48 -2.74
CA PRO A 91 29.35 -25.52 -3.07
C PRO A 91 28.79 -24.26 -3.76
N ALA A 92 29.57 -23.18 -3.72
CA ALA A 92 29.25 -21.95 -4.44
C ALA A 92 29.12 -22.23 -5.95
N GLY A 93 28.08 -21.68 -6.57
CA GLY A 93 27.74 -21.90 -7.97
C GLY A 93 26.29 -21.57 -8.28
N SER A 94 25.95 -21.69 -9.56
CA SER A 94 24.57 -21.66 -10.05
C SER A 94 24.18 -23.08 -10.45
N TRP A 95 23.16 -23.60 -9.78
CA TRP A 95 22.69 -24.97 -9.88
C TRP A 95 21.25 -24.99 -10.36
N THR A 96 20.83 -26.13 -10.89
CA THR A 96 19.44 -26.41 -11.25
C THR A 96 19.07 -27.78 -10.73
N PHE A 97 17.87 -27.91 -10.17
CA PHE A 97 17.43 -29.14 -9.51
C PHE A 97 15.93 -29.37 -9.62
N LYS A 98 15.53 -30.61 -9.35
CA LYS A 98 14.16 -31.07 -9.14
C LYS A 98 14.19 -32.40 -8.38
N VAL A 99 13.04 -32.99 -8.14
CA VAL A 99 12.88 -34.26 -7.44
C VAL A 99 12.36 -35.32 -8.41
N ALA A 100 12.86 -36.54 -8.30
CA ALA A 100 12.37 -37.72 -9.02
C ALA A 100 11.79 -38.74 -8.04
N VAL A 101 10.60 -39.26 -8.33
CA VAL A 101 9.88 -40.24 -7.49
C VAL A 101 10.03 -41.64 -8.09
N GLY A 102 10.19 -42.64 -7.24
CA GLY A 102 10.37 -44.04 -7.66
C GLY A 102 11.77 -44.38 -8.20
N GLY A 103 12.73 -43.44 -8.12
CA GLY A 103 14.10 -43.62 -8.61
C GLY A 103 14.22 -43.68 -10.14
N SER A 104 13.23 -43.18 -10.87
CA SER A 104 13.21 -43.07 -12.34
C SER A 104 12.72 -41.68 -12.77
N TRP A 105 12.68 -41.43 -14.09
CA TRP A 105 12.09 -40.21 -14.65
C TRP A 105 10.58 -40.36 -14.95
N ASP A 106 9.94 -41.44 -14.48
CA ASP A 106 8.51 -41.66 -14.74
C ASP A 106 7.64 -40.60 -14.03
N GLU A 107 8.12 -40.11 -12.89
CA GLU A 107 7.51 -39.03 -12.13
C GLU A 107 8.60 -38.09 -11.59
N SER A 108 8.46 -36.78 -11.85
CA SER A 108 9.40 -35.77 -11.38
C SER A 108 8.73 -34.43 -11.19
N HIS A 109 9.12 -33.72 -10.13
CA HIS A 109 8.52 -32.47 -9.70
C HIS A 109 9.58 -31.42 -9.37
N PRO A 110 9.38 -30.14 -9.69
CA PRO A 110 8.37 -29.64 -10.61
C PRO A 110 8.72 -30.03 -12.06
N ALA A 111 7.80 -29.76 -12.99
CA ALA A 111 8.03 -30.01 -14.42
C ALA A 111 9.24 -29.22 -14.97
N ALA A 112 9.40 -27.97 -14.51
CA ALA A 112 10.55 -27.13 -14.81
C ALA A 112 11.64 -27.27 -13.74
N ASP A 113 12.90 -27.14 -14.14
CA ASP A 113 14.04 -27.19 -13.22
C ASP A 113 14.07 -25.90 -12.37
N ARG A 114 14.29 -26.04 -11.07
CA ARG A 114 14.41 -24.92 -10.13
C ARG A 114 15.85 -24.41 -10.08
N PRO A 115 16.11 -23.10 -10.17
CA PRO A 115 17.44 -22.54 -9.97
C PRO A 115 17.81 -22.50 -8.48
N LEU A 116 19.10 -22.65 -8.18
CA LEU A 116 19.70 -22.37 -6.86
C LEU A 116 21.03 -21.67 -7.09
N VAL A 117 21.23 -20.49 -6.50
CA VAL A 117 22.45 -19.70 -6.61
C VAL A 117 23.04 -19.49 -5.22
N LEU A 118 24.31 -19.83 -5.08
CA LEU A 118 25.08 -19.64 -3.85
C LEU A 118 26.41 -18.97 -4.19
N THR A 119 26.74 -17.87 -3.53
CA THR A 119 28.04 -17.18 -3.69
C THR A 119 29.14 -17.80 -2.81
N THR A 120 28.75 -18.48 -1.75
CA THR A 120 29.64 -19.23 -0.85
C THR A 120 29.06 -20.62 -0.57
N PRO A 121 29.89 -21.62 -0.19
CA PRO A 121 29.36 -22.92 0.22
C PRO A 121 28.44 -22.79 1.43
N ALA A 122 27.26 -23.42 1.37
CA ALA A 122 26.25 -23.37 2.42
C ALA A 122 25.64 -24.75 2.71
N GLU A 123 25.14 -24.96 3.93
CA GLU A 123 24.32 -26.12 4.28
C GLU A 123 22.88 -25.85 3.85
N VAL A 124 22.39 -26.61 2.88
CA VAL A 124 21.08 -26.42 2.25
C VAL A 124 20.23 -27.66 2.50
N GLU A 125 19.01 -27.45 2.98
CA GLU A 125 17.99 -28.49 3.11
C GLU A 125 17.07 -28.46 1.89
N PHE A 126 16.90 -29.62 1.27
CA PHE A 126 15.91 -29.83 0.20
C PHE A 126 14.75 -30.63 0.77
N VAL A 127 13.53 -30.17 0.51
CA VAL A 127 12.30 -30.74 1.05
C VAL A 127 11.35 -31.08 -0.09
N PHE A 128 10.65 -32.20 0.04
CA PHE A 128 9.59 -32.63 -0.88
C PHE A 128 8.37 -33.09 -0.08
N ASP A 129 7.19 -32.58 -0.42
CA ASP A 129 5.93 -33.09 0.12
C ASP A 129 5.25 -34.00 -0.90
N THR A 130 4.99 -35.25 -0.50
CA THR A 130 4.43 -36.27 -1.39
C THR A 130 2.91 -36.15 -1.60
N GLU A 131 2.21 -35.27 -0.88
CA GLU A 131 0.77 -35.02 -1.06
C GLU A 131 0.52 -33.84 -2.00
N THR A 132 1.33 -32.77 -1.88
CA THR A 132 1.19 -31.57 -2.71
C THR A 132 2.16 -31.51 -3.90
N ASP A 133 3.08 -32.47 -4.00
CA ASP A 133 4.19 -32.50 -4.97
C ASP A 133 5.12 -31.27 -4.87
N ALA A 134 5.06 -30.54 -3.76
CA ALA A 134 5.85 -29.33 -3.56
C ALA A 134 7.34 -29.66 -3.33
N VAL A 135 8.21 -28.96 -4.03
CA VAL A 135 9.67 -29.01 -3.85
C VAL A 135 10.14 -27.68 -3.28
N ASP A 136 10.85 -27.73 -2.16
CA ASP A 136 11.35 -26.56 -1.45
C ASP A 136 12.87 -26.66 -1.17
N VAL A 137 13.50 -25.50 -1.02
CA VAL A 137 14.93 -25.37 -0.72
C VAL A 137 15.15 -24.23 0.27
N ARG A 138 15.85 -24.51 1.37
CA ARG A 138 16.05 -23.57 2.47
C ARG A 138 17.40 -23.73 3.16
N SER A 139 17.81 -22.74 3.94
CA SER A 139 19.02 -22.86 4.77
C SER A 139 18.80 -23.90 5.86
N ALA A 140 19.73 -24.85 5.99
CA ALA A 140 19.60 -25.94 6.97
C ALA A 140 19.88 -25.50 8.41
N GLU A 141 20.68 -24.44 8.58
CA GLU A 141 20.97 -23.84 9.89
C GLU A 141 20.64 -22.34 9.87
N LEU A 142 19.57 -21.96 10.56
CA LEU A 142 19.23 -20.57 10.82
C LEU A 142 19.63 -20.18 12.26
N PRO A 143 20.15 -18.97 12.51
CA PRO A 143 20.50 -18.57 13.86
C PRO A 143 19.25 -18.44 14.74
N GLY A 144 19.20 -19.21 15.82
CA GLY A 144 18.07 -19.20 16.75
C GLY A 144 18.02 -17.97 17.67
N SER A 145 17.94 -18.20 18.98
CA SER A 145 17.73 -17.15 19.99
C SER A 145 18.69 -15.96 19.88
N ALA A 146 18.21 -14.77 20.25
CA ALA A 146 19.00 -13.54 20.27
C ALA A 146 20.36 -13.69 21.01
N THR A 147 21.38 -13.09 20.41
CA THR A 147 22.77 -13.03 20.83
C THR A 147 23.16 -11.59 21.18
N ALA A 148 24.37 -11.40 21.69
CA ALA A 148 24.87 -10.05 21.96
C ALA A 148 25.16 -9.25 20.68
N ALA A 149 25.49 -9.92 19.57
CA ALA A 149 25.78 -9.28 18.30
C ALA A 149 24.52 -8.67 17.66
N ASP A 150 23.37 -9.30 17.89
CA ASP A 150 22.06 -8.87 17.35
C ASP A 150 21.63 -7.49 17.83
N ARG A 151 22.22 -6.97 18.91
CA ARG A 151 21.95 -5.60 19.37
C ARG A 151 22.26 -4.55 18.30
N ALA A 152 23.24 -4.81 17.43
CA ALA A 152 23.59 -3.88 16.35
C ALA A 152 22.55 -3.87 15.22
N LEU A 153 21.69 -4.89 15.12
CA LEU A 153 20.64 -5.00 14.09
C LEU A 153 19.35 -4.28 14.49
N VAL A 154 19.20 -3.90 15.75
CA VAL A 154 18.03 -3.18 16.27
C VAL A 154 18.46 -1.86 16.92
N GLY A 155 18.64 -0.87 16.05
CA GLY A 155 18.86 0.53 16.40
C GLY A 155 17.61 1.19 16.97
N ASP A 156 17.64 2.51 16.99
CA ASP A 156 16.42 3.31 17.16
C ASP A 156 15.77 3.46 15.78
N SER A 157 14.44 3.59 15.72
CA SER A 157 13.77 3.91 14.46
C SER A 157 14.25 5.29 13.99
N LEU A 158 14.37 5.50 12.68
CA LEU A 158 14.98 6.71 12.14
C LEU A 158 14.15 7.95 12.52
N ARG A 159 14.74 8.83 13.33
CA ARG A 159 14.21 10.12 13.79
C ARG A 159 15.33 11.14 13.73
N GLU A 160 15.59 11.68 12.54
CA GLU A 160 16.59 12.74 12.40
C GLU A 160 16.11 14.02 13.09
N ALA A 161 17.04 14.93 13.40
CA ALA A 161 16.74 16.16 14.12
C ALA A 161 15.65 17.00 13.45
N VAL A 162 15.46 16.88 12.13
CA VAL A 162 14.42 17.60 11.38
C VAL A 162 12.99 17.12 11.67
N THR A 163 12.79 15.93 12.24
CA THR A 163 11.45 15.39 12.52
C THR A 163 10.67 16.19 13.58
N ASP A 164 11.29 17.16 14.24
CA ASP A 164 10.67 18.02 15.25
C ASP A 164 10.03 19.30 14.69
N GLU A 165 10.20 19.57 13.40
CA GLU A 165 9.82 20.85 12.80
C GLU A 165 8.31 21.01 12.59
N GLN A 166 7.88 22.27 12.65
CA GLN A 166 6.53 22.75 12.38
C GLN A 166 6.61 23.87 11.34
N PHE A 167 6.18 23.57 10.12
CA PHE A 167 6.31 24.47 8.98
C PHE A 167 5.15 25.46 8.88
N TYR A 168 5.49 26.66 8.43
CA TYR A 168 4.54 27.63 7.91
C TYR A 168 4.88 27.87 6.43
N PHE A 169 3.99 27.42 5.54
CA PHE A 169 4.18 27.52 4.09
C PHE A 169 3.65 28.86 3.57
N VAL A 170 4.56 29.69 3.08
CA VAL A 170 4.35 31.10 2.73
C VAL A 170 4.59 31.34 1.25
N MET A 171 3.61 31.98 0.60
CA MET A 171 3.79 32.60 -0.70
C MET A 171 4.12 34.09 -0.52
N ALA A 172 5.37 34.47 -0.77
CA ALA A 172 5.86 35.82 -0.47
C ALA A 172 4.99 36.92 -1.11
N ASP A 173 4.65 36.80 -2.40
CA ASP A 173 3.80 37.76 -3.15
C ASP A 173 2.43 38.03 -2.51
N ARG A 174 1.91 37.07 -1.75
CA ARG A 174 0.58 37.14 -1.14
C ARG A 174 0.63 37.40 0.36
N PHE A 175 1.83 37.46 0.94
CA PHE A 175 1.98 37.51 2.38
C PHE A 175 2.03 38.93 2.93
N ALA A 176 2.93 39.81 2.49
CA ALA A 176 2.99 41.20 2.92
C ALA A 176 3.87 42.04 1.96
N ASP A 177 3.41 43.22 1.56
CA ASP A 177 4.18 44.21 0.77
C ASP A 177 5.00 45.10 1.73
N GLY A 178 6.31 44.84 1.85
CA GLY A 178 7.25 45.56 2.70
C GLY A 178 8.03 46.66 1.97
N ASP A 179 8.33 46.49 0.68
CA ASP A 179 8.94 47.50 -0.19
C ASP A 179 8.20 47.66 -1.52
N PRO A 180 7.22 48.59 -1.59
CA PRO A 180 6.47 48.86 -2.82
C PRO A 180 7.33 49.33 -4.01
N SER A 181 8.61 49.63 -3.80
CA SER A 181 9.53 50.05 -4.86
C SER A 181 9.94 48.89 -5.78
N ASN A 182 9.84 47.64 -5.31
CA ASN A 182 10.19 46.43 -6.05
C ASN A 182 9.00 45.81 -6.79
N ASN A 183 7.75 46.25 -6.56
CA ASN A 183 6.52 45.65 -7.10
C ASN A 183 6.49 45.40 -8.62
N THR A 184 7.32 46.08 -9.41
CA THR A 184 7.41 45.91 -10.87
C THR A 184 8.67 45.15 -11.33
N GLY A 185 9.46 44.61 -10.39
CA GLY A 185 10.75 43.97 -10.66
C GLY A 185 11.78 44.89 -11.29
N GLY A 186 11.56 46.21 -11.23
CA GLY A 186 12.33 47.21 -11.98
C GLY A 186 12.12 47.18 -13.51
N LEU A 187 11.12 46.44 -13.99
CA LEU A 187 10.83 46.28 -15.41
C LEU A 187 9.96 47.43 -15.93
N PRO A 188 10.29 48.04 -17.09
CA PRO A 188 9.48 49.08 -17.69
C PRO A 188 8.25 48.48 -18.41
N GLY A 189 7.20 49.27 -18.56
CA GLY A 189 6.03 48.89 -19.37
C GLY A 189 4.73 48.94 -18.58
N GLY A 190 3.75 48.16 -19.00
CA GLY A 190 2.51 47.89 -18.25
C GLY A 190 2.47 46.48 -17.71
N ARG A 191 1.32 46.07 -17.15
CA ARG A 191 1.16 44.78 -16.45
C ARG A 191 1.58 43.54 -17.24
N LEU A 192 1.50 43.57 -18.58
CA LEU A 192 1.92 42.44 -19.43
C LEU A 192 3.44 42.40 -19.66
N ASP A 193 4.16 43.48 -19.36
CA ASP A 193 5.60 43.56 -19.46
C ASP A 193 6.27 43.22 -18.12
N HIS A 194 5.68 43.70 -17.01
CA HIS A 194 6.25 43.60 -15.66
C HIS A 194 5.43 42.75 -14.67
N GLY A 195 4.37 42.07 -15.09
CA GLY A 195 3.63 41.09 -14.26
C GLY A 195 2.82 41.62 -13.06
N PHE A 196 2.90 42.90 -12.69
CA PHE A 196 2.21 43.46 -11.52
C PHE A 196 0.83 44.04 -11.85
N ASP A 197 -0.19 43.48 -11.22
CA ASP A 197 -1.57 43.99 -11.19
C ASP A 197 -2.29 43.43 -9.95
N PRO A 198 -2.36 44.18 -8.84
CA PRO A 198 -2.96 43.68 -7.59
C PRO A 198 -4.48 43.46 -7.68
N THR A 199 -5.12 43.82 -8.79
CA THR A 199 -6.55 43.60 -9.02
C THR A 199 -6.86 42.27 -9.69
N ASP A 200 -5.83 41.54 -10.13
CA ASP A 200 -5.95 40.29 -10.88
C ASP A 200 -5.16 39.16 -10.21
N LYS A 201 -5.87 38.14 -9.71
CA LYS A 201 -5.30 36.98 -9.01
C LYS A 201 -4.23 36.22 -9.78
N GLY A 202 -4.14 36.38 -11.09
CA GLY A 202 -3.09 35.80 -11.92
C GLY A 202 -1.79 36.60 -11.99
N PHE A 203 -1.67 37.73 -11.28
CA PHE A 203 -0.56 38.67 -11.39
C PHE A 203 0.14 38.88 -10.03
N TYR A 204 1.30 39.52 -10.03
CA TYR A 204 1.98 39.93 -8.80
C TYR A 204 1.12 40.97 -8.07
N HIS A 205 1.02 40.81 -6.75
CA HIS A 205 0.27 41.69 -5.86
C HIS A 205 1.17 42.57 -4.97
N GLY A 206 2.47 42.27 -4.92
CA GLY A 206 3.50 43.11 -4.31
C GLY A 206 4.03 42.62 -2.97
N GLY A 207 3.63 41.42 -2.52
CA GLY A 207 4.26 40.84 -1.34
C GLY A 207 5.72 40.45 -1.60
N ASP A 208 6.58 40.58 -0.58
CA ASP A 208 8.02 40.49 -0.77
C ASP A 208 8.78 40.02 0.49
N LEU A 209 10.10 39.83 0.36
CA LEU A 209 10.94 39.35 1.47
C LEU A 209 11.00 40.33 2.64
N ALA A 210 10.94 41.64 2.37
CA ALA A 210 10.88 42.66 3.40
C ALA A 210 9.59 42.55 4.23
N GLY A 211 8.46 42.25 3.58
CA GLY A 211 7.20 42.01 4.24
C GLY A 211 7.19 40.72 5.07
N VAL A 212 7.79 39.64 4.58
CA VAL A 212 7.98 38.41 5.37
C VAL A 212 8.85 38.69 6.61
N LEU A 213 9.96 39.41 6.43
CA LEU A 213 10.87 39.82 7.51
C LEU A 213 10.14 40.64 8.60
N ASP A 214 9.30 41.60 8.20
CA ASP A 214 8.49 42.43 9.10
C ASP A 214 7.42 41.63 9.88
N ARG A 215 7.13 40.41 9.45
CA ARG A 215 6.09 39.53 10.01
C ARG A 215 6.64 38.29 10.71
N LEU A 216 7.95 38.15 10.88
CA LEU A 216 8.53 37.01 11.61
C LEU A 216 7.97 36.84 13.03
N ASP A 217 7.67 37.94 13.75
CA ASP A 217 7.08 37.87 15.10
C ASP A 217 5.65 37.28 15.07
N TYR A 218 4.92 37.42 13.97
CA TYR A 218 3.60 36.82 13.78
C TYR A 218 3.70 35.30 13.55
N ILE A 219 4.69 34.88 12.75
CA ILE A 219 4.98 33.47 12.44
C ILE A 219 5.50 32.77 13.71
N GLU A 220 6.49 33.36 14.40
CA GLU A 220 7.00 32.86 15.69
C GLU A 220 5.86 32.74 16.74
N GLY A 221 4.91 33.68 16.71
CA GLY A 221 3.76 33.67 17.61
C GLY A 221 2.79 32.48 17.45
N LEU A 222 2.84 31.78 16.31
CA LEU A 222 2.12 30.51 16.09
C LEU A 222 2.81 29.33 16.77
N GLY A 223 4.08 29.45 17.17
CA GLY A 223 4.91 28.32 17.60
C GLY A 223 5.60 27.58 16.45
N THR A 224 5.58 28.16 15.24
CA THR A 224 6.30 27.67 14.06
C THR A 224 7.81 27.62 14.30
N THR A 225 8.46 26.59 13.76
CA THR A 225 9.91 26.39 13.82
C THR A 225 10.56 26.32 12.44
N ALA A 226 9.78 26.26 11.36
CA ALA A 226 10.30 26.30 9.99
C ALA A 226 9.42 27.15 9.06
N ILE A 227 10.03 27.91 8.16
CA ILE A 227 9.34 28.67 7.11
C ILE A 227 9.66 28.00 5.78
N TRP A 228 8.63 27.58 5.04
CA TRP A 228 8.78 27.14 3.65
C TRP A 228 8.30 28.26 2.74
N LEU A 229 9.18 28.73 1.85
CA LEU A 229 8.86 29.74 0.84
C LEU A 229 8.61 29.08 -0.51
N THR A 230 7.58 29.52 -1.23
CA THR A 230 7.43 29.26 -2.68
C THR A 230 8.70 29.64 -3.44
N PRO A 231 8.92 29.14 -4.67
CA PRO A 231 10.17 29.36 -5.36
C PRO A 231 10.46 30.85 -5.51
N SER A 232 11.64 31.27 -5.06
CA SER A 232 11.99 32.68 -4.95
C SER A 232 12.95 33.16 -6.04
N PHE A 233 13.31 32.28 -6.98
CA PHE A 233 14.23 32.60 -8.08
C PHE A 233 13.59 33.51 -9.11
N LYS A 234 14.39 34.19 -9.91
CA LYS A 234 13.88 35.11 -10.94
C LYS A 234 13.08 34.37 -12.02
N ASN A 235 11.86 34.84 -12.22
CA ASN A 235 10.85 34.26 -13.09
C ASN A 235 10.69 35.02 -14.41
N GLN A 236 10.07 34.33 -15.37
CA GLN A 236 9.49 34.98 -16.53
C GLN A 236 8.30 35.86 -16.06
N PRO A 237 8.31 37.18 -16.31
CA PRO A 237 7.32 38.06 -15.70
C PRO A 237 5.88 37.74 -16.08
N VAL A 238 5.64 37.38 -17.35
CA VAL A 238 4.31 37.05 -17.89
C VAL A 238 4.44 35.97 -18.96
N GLN A 239 3.55 34.97 -18.91
CA GLN A 239 3.35 33.96 -19.96
C GLN A 239 1.87 33.93 -20.39
N GLY A 240 1.61 33.32 -21.56
CA GLY A 240 0.27 33.24 -22.14
C GLY A 240 -0.20 34.52 -22.84
N ALA A 241 -1.41 34.46 -23.42
CA ALA A 241 -1.97 35.57 -24.19
C ALA A 241 -3.47 35.76 -23.94
N GLY A 242 -3.95 37.00 -24.06
CA GLY A 242 -5.36 37.33 -23.86
C GLY A 242 -5.84 36.98 -22.46
N ASP A 243 -6.97 36.27 -22.36
CA ASP A 243 -7.55 35.84 -21.08
C ASP A 243 -6.71 34.76 -20.37
N ALA A 244 -5.76 34.12 -21.08
CA ALA A 244 -4.84 33.14 -20.50
C ALA A 244 -3.51 33.75 -20.01
N ALA A 245 -3.31 35.07 -20.18
CA ALA A 245 -2.10 35.73 -19.69
C ALA A 245 -2.04 35.70 -18.15
N SER A 246 -0.90 35.32 -17.59
CA SER A 246 -0.65 35.22 -16.15
C SER A 246 0.81 35.57 -15.86
N ALA A 247 1.10 36.04 -14.65
CA ALA A 247 2.45 36.39 -14.21
C ALA A 247 3.12 35.26 -13.41
N GLY A 248 4.45 35.26 -13.39
CA GLY A 248 5.28 34.30 -12.62
C GLY A 248 5.29 34.52 -11.10
N TYR A 249 4.24 35.11 -10.52
CA TYR A 249 4.17 35.49 -9.10
C TYR A 249 4.31 34.31 -8.13
N HIS A 250 4.02 33.11 -8.61
CA HIS A 250 4.09 31.86 -7.85
C HIS A 250 5.50 31.26 -7.81
N GLY A 251 6.42 31.67 -8.69
CA GLY A 251 7.83 31.25 -8.64
C GLY A 251 8.27 30.13 -9.59
N TYR A 252 7.34 29.36 -10.16
CA TYR A 252 7.61 28.16 -10.96
C TYR A 252 8.06 28.38 -12.43
N TRP A 253 8.21 29.60 -12.92
CA TRP A 253 8.65 29.91 -14.30
C TRP A 253 10.05 30.49 -14.33
N ILE A 254 11.02 29.73 -13.83
CA ILE A 254 12.37 30.24 -13.57
C ILE A 254 13.10 30.54 -14.89
N THR A 255 13.69 31.73 -14.95
CA THR A 255 14.63 32.15 -15.99
C THR A 255 16.03 32.34 -15.44
N ASP A 256 16.22 32.63 -14.15
CA ASP A 256 17.56 32.73 -13.58
C ASP A 256 17.60 32.08 -12.20
N PHE A 257 18.22 30.90 -12.16
CA PHE A 257 18.39 30.08 -10.96
C PHE A 257 19.46 30.63 -10.01
N THR A 258 20.16 31.72 -10.35
CA THR A 258 21.30 32.24 -9.55
C THR A 258 20.95 33.46 -8.70
N GLN A 259 19.73 34.00 -8.85
CA GLN A 259 19.27 35.17 -8.11
C GLN A 259 17.81 35.08 -7.70
N ILE A 260 17.48 35.78 -6.61
CA ILE A 260 16.13 36.04 -6.16
C ILE A 260 15.39 36.93 -7.18
N ASP A 261 14.09 36.70 -7.33
CA ASP A 261 13.24 37.49 -8.20
C ASP A 261 13.23 38.96 -7.76
N PRO A 262 13.52 39.91 -8.66
CA PRO A 262 13.49 41.34 -8.34
C PRO A 262 12.13 41.88 -7.88
N HIS A 263 11.02 41.17 -8.09
CA HIS A 263 9.71 41.51 -7.51
C HIS A 263 9.63 41.18 -6.02
N LEU A 264 10.44 40.22 -5.53
CA LEU A 264 10.47 39.79 -4.14
C LEU A 264 11.63 40.43 -3.34
N GLY A 265 12.71 40.81 -4.01
CA GLY A 265 13.88 41.45 -3.38
C GLY A 265 15.20 41.01 -4.00
N THR A 266 16.24 40.89 -3.17
CA THR A 266 17.61 40.56 -3.57
C THR A 266 18.17 39.38 -2.77
N ASN A 267 19.28 38.79 -3.27
CA ASN A 267 20.01 37.76 -2.51
C ASN A 267 20.50 38.27 -1.14
N GLU A 268 20.78 39.57 -0.99
CA GLU A 268 21.20 40.12 0.32
C GLU A 268 20.03 40.14 1.29
N GLU A 269 18.86 40.61 0.87
CA GLU A 269 17.63 40.61 1.70
C GLU A 269 17.18 39.18 2.04
N MET A 270 17.38 38.21 1.15
CA MET A 270 17.13 36.80 1.46
C MET A 270 18.06 36.30 2.58
N ARG A 271 19.35 36.67 2.58
CA ARG A 271 20.23 36.35 3.71
C ARG A 271 19.78 37.03 5.00
N GLU A 272 19.34 38.28 4.92
CA GLU A 272 18.81 39.00 6.08
C GLU A 272 17.56 38.29 6.66
N LEU A 273 16.67 37.77 5.81
CA LEU A 273 15.52 36.97 6.24
C LEU A 273 15.96 35.67 6.93
N ILE A 274 16.88 34.92 6.32
CA ILE A 274 17.45 33.68 6.89
C ILE A 274 18.08 33.95 8.26
N ASP A 275 19.00 34.93 8.35
CA ASP A 275 19.67 35.29 9.59
C ASP A 275 18.67 35.70 10.68
N ALA A 276 17.61 36.42 10.31
CA ALA A 276 16.57 36.86 11.24
C ALA A 276 15.65 35.71 11.70
N ALA A 277 15.36 34.73 10.83
CA ALA A 277 14.62 33.52 11.18
C ALA A 277 15.45 32.63 12.11
N HIS A 278 16.72 32.37 11.76
CA HIS A 278 17.67 31.61 12.58
C HIS A 278 17.87 32.22 13.97
N ALA A 279 17.93 33.56 14.06
CA ALA A 279 18.02 34.25 15.35
C ALA A 279 16.81 34.03 16.27
N ARG A 280 15.67 33.58 15.72
CA ARG A 280 14.45 33.18 16.43
C ARG A 280 14.30 31.67 16.59
N GLY A 281 15.28 30.89 16.13
CA GLY A 281 15.20 29.43 16.12
C GLY A 281 14.26 28.87 15.06
N MET A 282 13.97 29.65 14.00
CA MET A 282 13.19 29.18 12.86
C MET A 282 14.11 28.86 11.68
N LYS A 283 13.93 27.68 11.06
CA LYS A 283 14.58 27.26 9.82
C LYS A 283 13.90 27.89 8.59
N VAL A 284 14.60 27.97 7.45
CA VAL A 284 14.10 28.48 6.17
C VAL A 284 14.35 27.47 5.05
N TYR A 285 13.28 27.09 4.37
CA TYR A 285 13.25 26.13 3.27
C TYR A 285 12.86 26.80 1.97
N PHE A 286 13.54 26.41 0.89
CA PHE A 286 13.21 26.87 -0.46
C PHE A 286 12.45 25.79 -1.21
N ASP A 287 11.40 26.20 -1.89
CA ASP A 287 10.86 25.42 -2.99
C ASP A 287 11.81 25.48 -4.19
N ILE A 288 12.11 24.33 -4.79
CA ILE A 288 13.03 24.18 -5.92
C ILE A 288 12.42 23.35 -7.04
N ILE A 289 12.87 23.60 -8.28
CA ILE A 289 12.33 22.98 -9.49
C ILE A 289 13.47 22.33 -10.27
N THR A 290 13.38 21.02 -10.50
CA THR A 290 14.35 20.28 -11.33
C THR A 290 13.74 19.85 -12.66
N ASN A 291 12.41 19.77 -12.75
CA ASN A 291 11.67 19.27 -13.91
C ASN A 291 11.71 20.21 -15.11
N HIS A 292 11.42 21.51 -14.90
CA HIS A 292 11.18 22.44 -15.99
C HIS A 292 11.78 23.82 -15.76
N THR A 293 11.71 24.65 -16.79
CA THR A 293 12.03 26.09 -16.76
C THR A 293 10.86 26.91 -17.31
N ALA A 294 11.00 28.24 -17.40
CA ALA A 294 10.01 29.07 -18.11
C ALA A 294 9.79 28.60 -19.56
N ASP A 295 8.55 28.76 -20.05
CA ASP A 295 8.12 28.45 -21.42
C ASP A 295 8.69 29.50 -22.41
N VAL A 296 9.87 29.22 -22.97
CA VAL A 296 10.52 30.06 -23.98
C VAL A 296 10.93 29.27 -25.23
N ILE A 297 10.81 27.94 -25.20
CA ILE A 297 10.98 27.05 -26.35
C ILE A 297 9.58 26.77 -26.94
N ASP A 298 9.52 26.68 -28.26
CA ASP A 298 8.32 26.41 -29.05
C ASP A 298 8.64 25.36 -30.12
N TYR A 299 7.62 24.87 -30.82
CA TYR A 299 7.76 23.87 -31.87
C TYR A 299 7.47 24.47 -33.24
N ALA A 300 8.38 24.28 -34.20
CA ALA A 300 8.22 24.79 -35.56
C ALA A 300 6.92 24.28 -36.24
N GLU A 301 6.43 23.12 -35.79
CA GLU A 301 5.21 22.48 -36.25
C GLU A 301 3.92 23.17 -35.75
N GLY A 302 3.99 23.95 -34.66
CA GLY A 302 2.83 24.60 -34.03
C GLY A 302 1.80 23.59 -33.51
N ARG A 303 2.27 22.46 -32.97
CA ARG A 303 1.47 21.40 -32.35
C ARG A 303 2.13 20.99 -31.04
N TYR A 304 1.31 20.67 -30.04
CA TYR A 304 1.78 20.49 -28.66
C TYR A 304 1.25 19.21 -28.01
N SER A 305 0.48 18.37 -28.72
CA SER A 305 0.05 17.09 -28.14
C SER A 305 1.24 16.16 -27.95
N TYR A 306 1.33 15.48 -26.80
CA TYR A 306 2.35 14.45 -26.57
C TYR A 306 2.48 13.46 -27.73
N VAL A 307 3.72 13.12 -28.09
CA VAL A 307 4.05 12.09 -29.09
C VAL A 307 4.77 10.93 -28.39
N SER A 308 4.21 9.72 -28.45
CA SER A 308 4.80 8.56 -27.77
C SER A 308 6.12 8.06 -28.39
N LYS A 309 6.98 7.44 -27.58
CA LYS A 309 8.26 6.85 -28.01
C LYS A 309 8.04 5.74 -29.04
N GLU A 310 6.95 4.99 -28.93
CA GLU A 310 6.55 4.00 -29.95
C GLU A 310 6.24 4.66 -31.31
N ALA A 311 5.52 5.78 -31.31
CA ALA A 311 5.15 6.47 -32.55
C ALA A 311 6.34 7.17 -33.20
N ARG A 312 7.19 7.79 -32.38
CA ARG A 312 8.41 8.52 -32.79
C ARG A 312 9.52 8.33 -31.75
N PRO A 313 10.41 7.35 -31.90
CA PRO A 313 11.57 7.23 -31.02
C PRO A 313 12.52 8.41 -31.24
N TYR A 314 13.33 8.72 -30.24
CA TYR A 314 14.47 9.62 -30.41
C TYR A 314 15.46 9.03 -31.42
N THR A 315 16.21 9.88 -32.09
CA THR A 315 17.30 9.43 -32.97
C THR A 315 18.59 10.16 -32.66
N ASP A 316 19.73 9.48 -32.80
CA ASP A 316 21.03 10.13 -32.75
C ASP A 316 21.22 11.08 -33.96
N ALA A 317 22.30 11.86 -33.97
CA ALA A 317 22.63 12.78 -35.05
C ALA A 317 22.89 12.06 -36.41
N ALA A 318 23.05 10.74 -36.40
CA ALA A 318 23.15 9.90 -37.60
C ALA A 318 21.79 9.30 -38.04
N GLY A 319 20.71 9.58 -37.31
CA GLY A 319 19.36 9.10 -37.55
C GLY A 319 19.10 7.67 -37.10
N GLN A 320 19.92 7.11 -36.20
CA GLN A 320 19.65 5.80 -35.58
C GLN A 320 18.74 5.96 -34.37
N PRO A 321 17.65 5.19 -34.26
CA PRO A 321 16.77 5.26 -33.10
C PRO A 321 17.47 4.72 -31.84
N PHE A 322 17.19 5.34 -30.70
CA PHE A 322 17.62 4.86 -29.39
C PHE A 322 16.54 5.12 -28.34
N ASP A 323 16.61 4.38 -27.23
CA ASP A 323 15.82 4.63 -26.02
C ASP A 323 16.70 5.38 -25.01
N ASP A 324 16.26 6.53 -24.55
CA ASP A 324 16.98 7.38 -23.59
C ASP A 324 17.08 6.76 -22.20
N ALA A 325 16.14 5.91 -21.80
CA ALA A 325 16.18 5.22 -20.51
C ALA A 325 17.39 4.27 -20.41
N ASP A 326 17.87 3.71 -21.53
CA ASP A 326 19.07 2.88 -21.57
C ASP A 326 20.36 3.65 -21.22
N PHE A 327 20.31 4.99 -21.21
CA PHE A 327 21.47 5.86 -20.99
C PHE A 327 21.39 6.69 -19.69
N ALA A 328 20.26 6.68 -18.99
CA ALA A 328 20.11 7.36 -17.71
C ALA A 328 21.18 6.87 -16.70
N GLY A 329 21.81 7.80 -16.00
CA GLY A 329 22.94 7.51 -15.10
C GLY A 329 24.24 7.09 -15.80
N THR A 330 24.39 7.34 -17.11
CA THR A 330 25.61 7.04 -17.87
C THR A 330 26.20 8.26 -18.58
N ASP A 331 27.52 8.26 -18.78
CA ASP A 331 28.24 9.26 -19.59
C ASP A 331 28.21 8.96 -21.11
N THR A 332 27.32 8.09 -21.56
CA THR A 332 27.34 7.52 -22.92
C THR A 332 26.16 7.94 -23.79
N PHE A 333 25.42 8.97 -23.38
CA PHE A 333 24.26 9.49 -24.11
C PHE A 333 24.60 9.85 -25.57
N PRO A 334 23.82 9.42 -26.58
CA PRO A 334 24.11 9.70 -27.99
C PRO A 334 24.10 11.20 -28.34
N GLU A 335 24.95 11.63 -29.28
CA GLU A 335 24.90 13.00 -29.81
C GLU A 335 23.59 13.21 -30.59
N VAL A 336 22.88 14.31 -30.32
CA VAL A 336 21.58 14.65 -30.95
C VAL A 336 21.64 15.95 -31.76
N ASP A 337 20.82 16.02 -32.82
CA ASP A 337 20.62 17.20 -33.68
C ASP A 337 19.18 17.74 -33.51
N PRO A 338 18.98 19.00 -33.09
CA PRO A 338 17.65 19.57 -32.86
C PRO A 338 16.76 19.57 -34.12
N ALA A 339 17.33 19.49 -35.32
CA ALA A 339 16.54 19.45 -36.54
C ALA A 339 15.95 18.06 -36.88
N THR A 340 16.45 16.98 -36.25
CA THR A 340 16.09 15.60 -36.67
C THR A 340 15.91 14.60 -35.53
N SER A 341 16.48 14.85 -34.36
CA SER A 341 16.55 13.87 -33.27
C SER A 341 15.27 13.74 -32.44
N PHE A 342 14.36 14.72 -32.54
CA PHE A 342 13.19 14.87 -31.68
C PHE A 342 11.87 14.71 -32.45
N PRO A 343 10.75 14.37 -31.79
CA PRO A 343 9.43 14.37 -32.42
C PRO A 343 8.98 15.74 -32.94
N TYR A 344 9.34 16.81 -32.23
CA TYR A 344 9.13 18.20 -32.64
C TYR A 344 10.45 18.93 -32.85
N THR A 345 10.45 19.92 -33.75
CA THR A 345 11.64 20.74 -34.01
C THR A 345 11.64 21.94 -33.05
N PRO A 346 12.50 21.96 -32.01
CA PRO A 346 12.53 23.07 -31.07
C PRO A 346 13.03 24.36 -31.72
N VAL A 347 12.35 25.47 -31.41
CA VAL A 347 12.69 26.84 -31.82
C VAL A 347 12.44 27.79 -30.65
N PHE A 348 13.08 28.94 -30.64
CA PHE A 348 12.78 29.98 -29.65
C PHE A 348 11.60 30.85 -30.11
N ARG A 349 10.73 31.24 -29.17
CA ARG A 349 9.58 32.11 -29.45
C ARG A 349 10.01 33.47 -29.99
N GLU A 350 11.04 34.06 -29.37
CA GLU A 350 11.67 35.30 -29.79
C GLU A 350 13.21 35.19 -29.82
N PRO A 351 13.91 36.03 -30.62
CA PRO A 351 15.38 36.03 -30.63
C PRO A 351 16.04 36.37 -29.28
N ALA A 352 15.30 36.99 -28.36
CA ALA A 352 15.81 37.28 -27.01
C ALA A 352 15.88 36.03 -26.13
N ASP A 353 15.04 35.03 -26.42
CA ASP A 353 14.90 33.82 -25.61
C ASP A 353 16.11 32.88 -25.72
N GLU A 354 16.91 33.01 -26.79
CA GLU A 354 18.17 32.27 -26.99
C GLU A 354 19.19 32.45 -25.84
N THR A 355 18.99 33.45 -24.98
CA THR A 355 19.86 33.76 -23.84
C THR A 355 19.08 34.11 -22.58
N ALA A 356 17.79 33.76 -22.52
CA ALA A 356 16.92 34.15 -21.41
C ALA A 356 17.25 33.41 -20.10
N LYS A 357 17.76 32.18 -20.18
CA LYS A 357 17.97 31.31 -19.03
C LYS A 357 19.38 31.42 -18.44
N VAL A 358 19.50 31.34 -17.11
CA VAL A 358 20.77 31.34 -16.38
C VAL A 358 20.74 30.23 -15.34
N PRO A 359 21.74 29.32 -15.29
CA PRO A 359 23.00 29.33 -16.05
C PRO A 359 22.86 29.09 -17.57
N ALA A 360 23.91 29.43 -18.32
CA ALA A 360 23.86 29.49 -19.78
C ALA A 360 23.53 28.15 -20.46
N TRP A 361 23.84 27.02 -19.82
CA TRP A 361 23.59 25.68 -20.37
C TRP A 361 22.09 25.41 -20.58
N LEU A 362 21.21 26.02 -19.77
CA LEU A 362 19.75 25.91 -19.89
C LEU A 362 19.21 26.50 -21.21
N ASN A 363 20.00 27.28 -21.95
CA ASN A 363 19.56 27.80 -23.26
C ASN A 363 19.83 26.82 -24.42
N ASP A 364 20.34 25.61 -24.17
CA ASP A 364 20.49 24.61 -25.21
C ASP A 364 19.19 23.81 -25.37
N PRO A 365 18.43 23.97 -26.47
CA PRO A 365 17.15 23.27 -26.66
C PRO A 365 17.31 21.74 -26.76
N ARG A 366 18.54 21.23 -26.93
CA ARG A 366 18.82 19.79 -26.95
C ARG A 366 18.77 19.13 -25.57
N LEU A 367 18.67 19.92 -24.50
CA LEU A 367 18.58 19.47 -23.11
C LEU A 367 17.13 19.39 -22.61
N TYR A 368 16.17 19.38 -23.54
CA TYR A 368 14.73 19.29 -23.27
C TYR A 368 14.13 18.12 -24.07
N HIS A 369 13.07 17.48 -23.57
CA HIS A 369 12.50 16.30 -24.22
C HIS A 369 11.87 16.60 -25.59
N ASN A 370 11.31 17.80 -25.76
CA ASN A 370 10.73 18.28 -27.03
C ASN A 370 9.68 17.32 -27.64
N ARG A 371 8.77 16.80 -26.80
CA ARG A 371 7.75 15.80 -27.19
C ARG A 371 6.31 16.29 -27.08
N GLY A 372 6.08 17.51 -26.63
CA GLY A 372 4.76 18.10 -26.40
C GLY A 372 4.22 17.86 -25.00
N ASP A 373 3.09 18.50 -24.72
CA ASP A 373 2.39 18.57 -23.43
C ASP A 373 2.04 17.19 -22.89
N SER A 374 2.42 16.94 -21.64
CA SER A 374 2.11 15.73 -20.91
C SER A 374 0.60 15.44 -20.90
N THR A 375 0.24 14.16 -20.98
CA THR A 375 -1.12 13.71 -20.63
C THR A 375 -1.23 13.29 -19.16
N PHE A 376 -0.16 13.47 -18.38
CA PHE A 376 -0.03 13.08 -16.97
C PHE A 376 -0.26 11.59 -16.72
N ALA A 377 0.02 10.75 -17.73
CA ALA A 377 -0.22 9.32 -17.69
C ALA A 377 0.82 8.55 -18.51
N GLY A 378 1.21 7.37 -18.03
CA GLY A 378 2.26 6.54 -18.65
C GLY A 378 3.57 7.31 -18.84
N GLU A 379 4.31 6.99 -19.91
CA GLU A 379 5.60 7.64 -20.21
C GLU A 379 5.51 9.16 -20.36
N SER A 380 4.36 9.72 -20.73
CA SER A 380 4.20 11.17 -20.88
C SER A 380 4.34 11.93 -19.57
N SER A 381 4.15 11.26 -18.43
CA SER A 381 4.27 11.89 -17.11
C SER A 381 5.69 12.36 -16.83
N THR A 382 6.71 11.72 -17.43
CA THR A 382 8.13 12.03 -17.20
C THR A 382 8.89 12.55 -18.43
N HIS A 383 8.23 12.64 -19.58
CA HIS A 383 8.86 13.03 -20.86
C HIS A 383 8.09 14.13 -21.61
N GLY A 384 7.02 14.64 -21.01
CA GLY A 384 6.08 15.55 -21.65
C GLY A 384 6.01 16.87 -20.90
N ASP A 385 5.80 17.96 -21.65
CA ASP A 385 5.84 19.32 -21.10
C ASP A 385 4.79 19.49 -20.00
N PHE A 386 5.24 19.85 -18.78
CA PHE A 386 4.37 20.06 -17.63
C PHE A 386 3.56 21.33 -17.84
N VAL A 387 2.31 21.18 -18.28
CA VAL A 387 1.41 22.29 -18.70
C VAL A 387 2.03 23.27 -19.70
N GLY A 388 2.89 22.75 -20.59
CA GLY A 388 3.58 23.52 -21.63
C GLY A 388 4.87 24.22 -21.20
N LEU A 389 5.37 23.94 -19.99
CA LEU A 389 6.67 24.43 -19.53
C LEU A 389 7.80 23.61 -20.15
N ASP A 390 8.92 24.28 -20.44
CA ASP A 390 10.08 23.65 -21.09
C ASP A 390 10.67 22.55 -20.19
N ASP A 391 10.38 21.28 -20.53
CA ASP A 391 10.68 20.06 -19.77
C ASP A 391 12.11 19.57 -19.99
N LEU A 392 12.91 19.57 -18.92
CA LEU A 392 14.33 19.23 -18.99
C LEU A 392 14.53 17.73 -19.16
N TRP A 393 15.46 17.37 -20.04
CA TRP A 393 15.76 15.97 -20.35
C TRP A 393 16.64 15.33 -19.26
N THR A 394 16.01 14.92 -18.15
CA THR A 394 16.70 14.49 -16.91
C THR A 394 17.44 13.16 -17.00
N GLU A 395 17.20 12.37 -18.05
CA GLU A 395 18.02 11.19 -18.40
C GLU A 395 19.45 11.56 -18.84
N ARG A 396 19.73 12.85 -19.10
CA ARG A 396 21.05 13.33 -19.51
C ARG A 396 21.92 13.75 -18.33
N SER A 397 23.14 13.22 -18.23
CA SER A 397 24.08 13.59 -17.17
C SER A 397 24.41 15.08 -17.13
N GLU A 398 24.39 15.79 -18.26
CA GLU A 398 24.62 17.24 -18.27
C GLU A 398 23.53 18.03 -17.55
N VAL A 399 22.29 17.54 -17.58
CA VAL A 399 21.15 18.14 -16.87
C VAL A 399 21.25 17.81 -15.37
N VAL A 400 21.55 16.55 -15.03
CA VAL A 400 21.75 16.10 -13.64
C VAL A 400 22.86 16.90 -12.97
N GLU A 401 24.06 16.94 -13.56
CA GLU A 401 25.22 17.69 -13.04
C GLU A 401 24.93 19.19 -12.92
N GLY A 402 24.25 19.76 -13.92
CA GLY A 402 23.87 21.17 -13.93
C GLY A 402 22.92 21.53 -12.80
N MET A 403 21.93 20.68 -12.51
CA MET A 403 20.99 20.86 -11.41
C MET A 403 21.65 20.64 -10.05
N ILE A 404 22.53 19.64 -9.92
CA ILE A 404 23.33 19.44 -8.70
C ILE A 404 24.16 20.70 -8.40
N ASP A 405 24.83 21.30 -9.39
CA ASP A 405 25.64 22.52 -9.18
C ASP A 405 24.80 23.72 -8.73
N ILE A 406 23.66 23.94 -9.38
CA ILE A 406 22.70 25.00 -9.02
C ILE A 406 22.27 24.85 -7.56
N TYR A 407 21.75 23.69 -7.19
CA TYR A 407 21.13 23.51 -5.87
C TYR A 407 22.14 23.27 -4.75
N SER A 408 23.30 22.70 -5.04
CA SER A 408 24.43 22.69 -4.09
C SER A 408 24.93 24.09 -3.76
N THR A 409 24.85 25.04 -4.70
CA THR A 409 25.20 26.44 -4.44
C THR A 409 24.22 27.09 -3.48
N TRP A 410 22.92 26.82 -3.65
CA TRP A 410 21.89 27.34 -2.74
C TRP A 410 21.89 26.63 -1.39
N ALA A 411 22.16 25.33 -1.32
CA ALA A 411 22.31 24.63 -0.05
C ALA A 411 23.42 25.25 0.82
N ARG A 412 24.53 25.70 0.21
CA ARG A 412 25.61 26.44 0.89
C ARG A 412 25.30 27.91 1.16
N PHE A 413 24.13 28.41 0.77
CA PHE A 413 23.76 29.82 0.95
C PHE A 413 23.35 30.16 2.38
N GLY A 414 23.01 29.14 3.20
CA GLY A 414 22.56 29.28 4.58
C GLY A 414 21.10 28.90 4.82
N ILE A 415 20.39 28.38 3.81
CA ILE A 415 19.07 27.77 3.99
C ILE A 415 19.17 26.40 4.67
N ASP A 416 18.07 25.92 5.23
CA ASP A 416 18.02 24.69 6.02
C ASP A 416 17.48 23.48 5.26
N GLY A 417 16.94 23.69 4.07
CA GLY A 417 16.41 22.59 3.28
C GLY A 417 15.70 23.00 2.01
N PHE A 418 15.25 21.98 1.30
CA PHE A 418 14.48 22.14 0.06
C PHE A 418 13.14 21.40 0.12
N ARG A 419 12.09 22.04 -0.40
CA ARG A 419 10.94 21.32 -0.94
C ARG A 419 11.15 21.20 -2.45
N VAL A 420 11.03 19.99 -2.99
CA VAL A 420 11.27 19.73 -4.41
C VAL A 420 9.95 19.59 -5.17
N ASP A 421 9.76 20.41 -6.19
CA ASP A 421 8.58 20.46 -7.03
C ASP A 421 8.48 19.28 -8.01
N THR A 422 7.26 18.81 -8.28
CA THR A 422 6.95 17.89 -9.39
C THR A 422 7.76 16.58 -9.41
N VAL A 423 8.09 16.00 -8.25
CA VAL A 423 9.02 14.85 -8.17
C VAL A 423 8.59 13.66 -9.03
N LYS A 424 7.28 13.39 -9.13
CA LYS A 424 6.72 12.29 -9.95
C LYS A 424 6.86 12.48 -11.47
N HIS A 425 7.29 13.65 -11.92
CA HIS A 425 7.46 14.02 -13.32
C HIS A 425 8.92 13.91 -13.77
N VAL A 426 9.81 13.47 -12.90
CA VAL A 426 11.22 13.25 -13.18
C VAL A 426 11.56 11.77 -12.99
N ASN A 427 12.42 11.21 -13.85
CA ASN A 427 12.82 9.81 -13.78
C ASN A 427 13.56 9.48 -12.46
N LEU A 428 13.47 8.23 -11.99
CA LEU A 428 13.93 7.85 -10.65
C LEU A 428 15.46 7.91 -10.51
N GLU A 429 16.20 7.62 -11.59
CA GLU A 429 17.66 7.66 -11.63
C GLU A 429 18.21 9.08 -11.41
N PHE A 430 17.46 10.12 -11.77
CA PHE A 430 17.82 11.50 -11.43
C PHE A 430 17.91 11.68 -9.91
N TRP A 431 16.94 11.15 -9.16
CA TRP A 431 16.86 11.31 -7.71
C TRP A 431 17.99 10.56 -6.97
N GLN A 432 18.36 9.37 -7.47
CA GLN A 432 19.48 8.55 -6.99
C GLN A 432 20.84 9.28 -7.07
N GLU A 433 20.98 10.27 -7.95
CA GLU A 433 22.20 11.08 -8.04
C GLU A 433 22.04 12.47 -7.39
N PHE A 434 20.92 13.13 -7.66
CA PHE A 434 20.68 14.51 -7.25
C PHE A 434 20.59 14.66 -5.73
N SER A 435 19.76 13.84 -5.08
CA SER A 435 19.48 13.98 -3.65
C SER A 435 20.74 13.74 -2.81
N PRO A 436 21.48 12.63 -2.97
CA PRO A 436 22.70 12.40 -2.20
C PRO A 436 23.77 13.47 -2.43
N ALA A 437 23.93 13.94 -3.68
CA ALA A 437 24.94 14.93 -4.03
C ALA A 437 24.67 16.30 -3.38
N VAL A 438 23.41 16.74 -3.38
CA VAL A 438 23.00 18.01 -2.74
C VAL A 438 23.11 17.90 -1.22
N LEU A 439 22.69 16.78 -0.61
CA LEU A 439 22.84 16.57 0.84
C LEU A 439 24.32 16.57 1.26
N GLU A 440 25.18 15.89 0.51
CA GLU A 440 26.62 15.89 0.78
C GLU A 440 27.22 17.30 0.68
N ALA A 441 26.80 18.09 -0.32
CA ALA A 441 27.22 19.48 -0.43
C ALA A 441 26.69 20.36 0.71
N ALA A 442 25.47 20.12 1.17
CA ALA A 442 24.82 20.88 2.25
C ALA A 442 25.46 20.61 3.63
N ARG A 443 25.83 19.35 3.89
CA ARG A 443 26.47 18.90 5.15
C ARG A 443 27.78 19.63 5.48
N GLU A 444 28.42 20.28 4.50
CA GLU A 444 29.58 21.15 4.75
C GLU A 444 29.25 22.34 5.66
N GLU A 445 28.02 22.86 5.59
CA GLU A 445 27.55 24.05 6.32
C GLU A 445 26.43 23.70 7.32
N ASN A 446 25.57 22.72 7.02
CA ASN A 446 24.43 22.31 7.83
C ASN A 446 24.26 20.77 7.81
N GLU A 447 24.63 20.10 8.90
CA GLU A 447 24.47 18.64 9.04
C GLU A 447 22.99 18.21 9.10
N ASP A 448 22.08 19.13 9.45
CA ASP A 448 20.64 18.90 9.58
C ASP A 448 19.85 19.34 8.32
N PHE A 449 20.52 19.53 7.18
CA PHE A 449 19.86 19.92 5.94
C PHE A 449 18.86 18.85 5.50
N PHE A 450 17.64 19.27 5.16
CA PHE A 450 16.54 18.35 4.86
C PHE A 450 15.85 18.64 3.53
N MET A 451 15.60 17.59 2.75
CA MET A 451 14.88 17.69 1.50
C MET A 451 13.64 16.81 1.48
N PHE A 452 12.53 17.36 0.99
CA PHE A 452 11.31 16.60 0.78
C PHE A 452 10.65 16.92 -0.56
N GLY A 453 10.12 15.89 -1.23
CA GLY A 453 9.53 16.00 -2.55
C GLY A 453 8.01 16.14 -2.58
N GLU A 454 7.48 16.78 -3.61
CA GLU A 454 6.06 16.71 -3.94
C GLU A 454 5.76 15.57 -4.92
N VAL A 455 5.03 14.57 -4.42
CA VAL A 455 4.44 13.50 -5.22
C VAL A 455 2.94 13.53 -5.00
N TYR A 456 2.18 14.17 -5.91
CA TYR A 456 0.72 14.23 -5.82
C TYR A 456 0.13 12.85 -6.11
N ASP A 457 0.00 12.04 -5.06
CA ASP A 457 -0.64 10.73 -4.98
C ASP A 457 -0.93 10.43 -3.49
N ALA A 458 -1.83 9.51 -3.14
CA ALA A 458 -2.18 9.21 -1.75
C ALA A 458 -1.77 7.81 -1.28
N ASN A 459 -1.14 6.99 -2.14
CA ASN A 459 -0.77 5.61 -1.87
C ASN A 459 0.65 5.48 -1.29
N PRO A 460 0.81 5.12 0.00
CA PRO A 460 2.12 4.98 0.64
C PRO A 460 3.09 4.04 -0.09
N ALA A 461 2.59 2.98 -0.73
CA ALA A 461 3.42 2.04 -1.47
C ALA A 461 4.10 2.70 -2.67
N TYR A 462 3.38 3.59 -3.36
CA TYR A 462 3.91 4.36 -4.48
C TYR A 462 4.77 5.54 -4.01
N LEU A 463 4.31 6.32 -3.02
CA LEU A 463 5.06 7.48 -2.51
C LEU A 463 6.43 7.08 -1.93
N SER A 464 6.49 5.93 -1.25
CA SER A 464 7.73 5.44 -0.65
C SER A 464 8.80 5.01 -1.65
N THR A 465 8.49 4.79 -2.93
CA THR A 465 9.52 4.46 -3.93
C THR A 465 10.50 5.61 -4.10
N PHE A 466 10.04 6.85 -3.96
CA PHE A 466 10.87 8.04 -4.05
C PHE A 466 11.79 8.21 -2.84
N THR A 467 11.39 7.76 -1.65
CA THR A 467 12.22 7.85 -0.43
C THR A 467 13.13 6.66 -0.22
N THR A 468 12.77 5.50 -0.79
CA THR A 468 13.57 4.29 -0.72
C THR A 468 14.46 4.19 -1.96
N GLU A 469 13.92 3.71 -3.08
CA GLU A 469 14.67 3.55 -4.34
C GLU A 469 15.19 4.89 -4.92
N GLY A 470 14.48 6.00 -4.69
CA GLY A 470 14.86 7.34 -5.16
C GLY A 470 15.78 8.13 -4.23
N GLU A 471 16.12 7.62 -3.04
CA GLU A 471 17.03 8.25 -2.07
C GLU A 471 16.66 9.71 -1.66
N LEU A 472 15.39 10.10 -1.74
CA LEU A 472 14.90 11.34 -1.11
C LEU A 472 14.63 11.12 0.38
N GLN A 473 14.97 12.09 1.24
CA GLN A 473 14.73 11.93 2.69
C GLN A 473 13.23 11.85 3.05
N ALA A 474 12.35 12.47 2.26
CA ALA A 474 10.90 12.44 2.48
C ALA A 474 10.09 12.86 1.24
N THR A 475 8.79 12.58 1.27
CA THR A 475 7.78 13.21 0.43
C THR A 475 6.74 13.92 1.31
N ILE A 476 6.05 14.93 0.77
CA ILE A 476 4.93 15.56 1.48
C ILE A 476 3.74 14.59 1.55
N ASP A 477 3.10 14.48 2.72
CA ASP A 477 2.17 13.39 3.04
C ASP A 477 0.74 13.64 2.52
N PHE A 478 0.53 13.46 1.22
CA PHE A 478 -0.79 13.54 0.58
C PHE A 478 -1.74 12.43 1.07
N GLY A 479 -1.22 11.28 1.51
CA GLY A 479 -2.01 10.23 2.14
C GLY A 479 -2.65 10.74 3.44
N PHE A 480 -1.86 11.40 4.30
CA PHE A 480 -2.36 12.05 5.51
C PHE A 480 -3.36 13.15 5.16
N GLN A 481 -3.05 13.99 4.16
CA GLN A 481 -3.94 15.06 3.74
C GLN A 481 -5.34 14.52 3.38
N ALA A 482 -5.41 13.52 2.51
CA ALA A 482 -6.67 12.94 2.07
C ALA A 482 -7.43 12.32 3.26
N ARG A 483 -6.75 11.47 4.04
CA ARG A 483 -7.39 10.72 5.13
C ARG A 483 -7.80 11.60 6.30
N SER A 484 -7.02 12.64 6.63
CA SER A 484 -7.36 13.58 7.70
C SER A 484 -8.58 14.43 7.34
N VAL A 485 -8.72 14.90 6.10
CA VAL A 485 -9.89 15.67 5.64
C VAL A 485 -11.13 14.78 5.54
N GLU A 486 -11.01 13.56 5.02
CA GLU A 486 -12.11 12.59 4.98
C GLU A 486 -12.61 12.22 6.37
N ALA A 487 -11.68 11.89 7.27
CA ALA A 487 -11.99 11.57 8.65
C ALA A 487 -12.61 12.77 9.35
N ALA A 488 -12.02 13.96 9.26
CA ALA A 488 -12.54 15.14 9.92
C ALA A 488 -13.95 15.50 9.45
N ALA A 489 -14.30 15.25 8.17
CA ALA A 489 -15.64 15.44 7.66
C ALA A 489 -16.70 14.53 8.34
N GLY A 490 -16.28 13.45 8.99
CA GLY A 490 -17.16 12.46 9.60
C GLY A 490 -17.94 11.63 8.58
N SER A 491 -17.46 11.57 7.33
CA SER A 491 -18.12 10.86 6.23
C SER A 491 -17.62 9.43 6.02
N VAL A 492 -16.56 9.02 6.72
CA VAL A 492 -15.95 7.70 6.61
C VAL A 492 -15.63 7.11 7.99
N PRO A 493 -15.62 5.77 8.11
CA PRO A 493 -15.12 5.07 9.29
C PRO A 493 -13.67 5.45 9.63
N THR A 494 -13.32 5.36 10.91
CA THR A 494 -11.93 5.60 11.35
C THR A 494 -10.99 4.43 11.10
N THR A 495 -11.51 3.29 10.62
CA THR A 495 -10.70 2.17 10.12
C THR A 495 -9.81 2.59 8.96
N GLY A 496 -10.24 3.56 8.14
CA GLY A 496 -9.38 4.16 7.10
C GLY A 496 -8.15 4.90 7.64
N LEU A 497 -8.24 5.52 8.83
CA LEU A 497 -7.06 6.11 9.49
C LEU A 497 -6.12 5.03 10.00
N ARG A 498 -6.65 3.96 10.60
CA ARG A 498 -5.84 2.79 11.00
C ARG A 498 -5.08 2.23 9.81
N ASP A 499 -5.77 1.91 8.72
CA ASP A 499 -5.16 1.25 7.56
C ASP A 499 -4.11 2.16 6.91
N PHE A 500 -4.37 3.47 6.88
CA PHE A 500 -3.39 4.46 6.44
C PHE A 500 -2.12 4.46 7.31
N PHE A 501 -2.24 4.61 8.63
CA PHE A 501 -1.07 4.63 9.51
C PHE A 501 -0.38 3.26 9.64
N ALA A 502 -1.08 2.16 9.36
CA ALA A 502 -0.49 0.83 9.27
C ALA A 502 0.39 0.66 8.01
N ALA A 503 0.25 1.55 7.01
CA ALA A 503 1.06 1.56 5.80
C ALA A 503 2.29 2.49 5.91
N ASP A 504 2.55 3.08 7.09
CA ASP A 504 3.75 3.90 7.33
C ASP A 504 5.06 3.08 7.18
N ASP A 505 4.98 1.77 7.35
CA ASP A 505 6.08 0.82 7.18
C ASP A 505 6.63 0.75 5.75
N TYR A 506 5.86 1.16 4.73
CA TYR A 506 6.34 1.30 3.36
C TYR A 506 7.49 2.30 3.25
N TYR A 507 7.54 3.30 4.13
CA TYR A 507 8.62 4.28 4.17
C TYR A 507 9.79 3.82 5.04
N THR A 508 9.73 2.66 5.70
CA THR A 508 10.77 2.22 6.63
C THR A 508 11.93 1.57 5.89
N ASP A 509 13.04 2.30 5.81
CA ASP A 509 14.34 1.83 5.33
C ASP A 509 15.44 2.19 6.34
N THR A 510 16.70 2.04 5.95
CA THR A 510 17.86 2.42 6.75
C THR A 510 18.08 3.94 6.84
N ASP A 511 17.49 4.71 5.94
CA ASP A 511 17.66 6.16 5.75
C ASP A 511 16.37 6.93 5.45
N SER A 512 15.21 6.27 5.42
CA SER A 512 13.89 6.91 5.32
C SER A 512 12.88 6.35 6.31
N ASN A 513 11.91 7.18 6.70
CA ASN A 513 10.85 6.82 7.62
C ASN A 513 9.63 7.76 7.55
N ALA A 514 8.41 7.25 7.79
CA ALA A 514 7.17 8.03 7.71
C ALA A 514 7.12 9.24 8.68
N TYR A 515 7.93 9.24 9.74
CA TYR A 515 7.99 10.33 10.71
C TYR A 515 8.73 11.56 10.17
N GLN A 516 9.48 11.41 9.07
CA GLN A 516 10.09 12.52 8.34
C GLN A 516 9.10 13.20 7.39
N LEU A 517 7.93 12.63 7.11
CA LEU A 517 7.01 13.21 6.13
C LEU A 517 6.35 14.50 6.68
N PRO A 518 6.40 15.62 5.92
CA PRO A 518 5.63 16.80 6.26
C PRO A 518 4.14 16.56 6.03
N THR A 519 3.34 16.67 7.09
CA THR A 519 1.89 16.47 7.08
C THR A 519 1.18 17.80 6.85
N PHE A 520 0.13 17.80 6.04
CA PHE A 520 -0.62 19.02 5.69
C PHE A 520 -2.10 18.70 5.47
N THR A 521 -2.95 19.73 5.45
CA THR A 521 -4.41 19.56 5.32
C THR A 521 -4.98 20.25 4.06
N GLY A 522 -4.25 21.22 3.52
CA GLY A 522 -4.51 21.90 2.26
C GLY A 522 -3.27 22.69 1.82
N ASN A 523 -3.23 23.10 0.55
CA ASN A 523 -2.07 23.81 -0.01
C ASN A 523 -2.47 24.74 -1.18
N HIS A 524 -1.46 25.26 -1.86
CA HIS A 524 -1.58 26.20 -2.98
C HIS A 524 -2.15 25.65 -4.29
N ASP A 525 -2.31 24.33 -4.44
CA ASP A 525 -2.76 23.69 -5.68
C ASP A 525 -4.11 23.03 -5.55
N MET A 526 -4.32 22.22 -4.51
CA MET A 526 -5.59 21.54 -4.27
C MET A 526 -6.63 22.44 -3.57
N GLY A 527 -6.17 23.52 -2.95
CA GLY A 527 -6.98 24.39 -2.12
C GLY A 527 -6.90 24.05 -0.63
N ARG A 528 -7.68 24.80 0.16
CA ARG A 528 -7.59 24.82 1.63
C ARG A 528 -8.47 23.73 2.25
N ALA A 529 -8.09 23.24 3.43
CA ALA A 529 -8.88 22.27 4.18
C ALA A 529 -10.33 22.75 4.41
N ALA A 530 -10.51 24.04 4.70
CA ALA A 530 -11.82 24.65 4.87
C ALA A 530 -12.69 24.59 3.60
N MET A 531 -12.11 24.74 2.41
CA MET A 531 -12.84 24.59 1.14
C MET A 531 -13.25 23.14 0.90
N LEU A 532 -12.32 22.20 1.10
CA LEU A 532 -12.58 20.77 0.90
C LEU A 532 -13.68 20.25 1.85
N LEU A 533 -13.67 20.70 3.11
CA LEU A 533 -14.71 20.37 4.08
C LEU A 533 -16.04 21.07 3.75
N ALA A 534 -16.02 22.34 3.31
CA ALA A 534 -17.23 23.03 2.89
C ALA A 534 -17.90 22.37 1.67
N ALA A 535 -17.11 21.82 0.75
CA ALA A 535 -17.61 21.06 -0.40
C ALA A 535 -18.38 19.79 0.01
N LYS A 536 -18.14 19.27 1.22
CA LYS A 536 -18.89 18.16 1.83
C LYS A 536 -20.16 18.61 2.57
N GLY A 537 -20.57 19.87 2.41
CA GLY A 537 -21.81 20.42 2.97
C GLY A 537 -21.68 21.01 4.37
N LEU A 538 -20.46 21.05 4.94
CA LEU A 538 -20.19 21.63 6.25
C LEU A 538 -20.17 23.17 6.17
N SER A 539 -20.69 23.85 7.19
CA SER A 539 -20.70 25.32 7.22
C SER A 539 -20.73 25.88 8.65
N GLY A 540 -20.48 27.19 8.78
CA GLY A 540 -20.58 27.90 10.05
C GLY A 540 -19.67 27.36 11.15
N ASP A 541 -20.19 27.24 12.37
CA ASP A 541 -19.43 26.77 13.53
C ASP A 541 -19.00 25.30 13.40
N GLU A 542 -19.79 24.47 12.70
CA GLU A 542 -19.42 23.08 12.44
C GLU A 542 -18.20 23.02 11.53
N LEU A 543 -18.17 23.78 10.44
CA LEU A 543 -16.99 23.85 9.58
C LEU A 543 -15.75 24.33 10.35
N LEU A 544 -15.90 25.32 11.23
CA LEU A 544 -14.80 25.81 12.09
C LEU A 544 -14.26 24.71 12.99
N GLN A 545 -15.15 23.94 13.62
CA GLN A 545 -14.77 22.81 14.47
C GLN A 545 -14.06 21.72 13.66
N ARG A 546 -14.53 21.43 12.45
CA ARG A 546 -14.00 20.38 11.56
C ARG A 546 -12.63 20.73 11.01
N VAL A 547 -12.39 21.99 10.66
CA VAL A 547 -11.04 22.51 10.34
C VAL A 547 -10.14 22.47 11.58
N GLY A 548 -10.69 22.74 12.77
CA GLY A 548 -9.96 22.55 14.00
C GLY A 548 -9.52 21.10 14.24
N LEU A 549 -10.39 20.14 13.90
CA LEU A 549 -10.09 18.71 14.02
C LEU A 549 -8.98 18.26 13.06
N THR A 550 -8.91 18.81 11.84
CA THR A 550 -7.78 18.50 10.93
C THR A 550 -6.45 19.00 11.50
N ASN A 551 -6.44 20.17 12.16
CA ASN A 551 -5.25 20.66 12.86
C ASN A 551 -4.89 19.75 14.05
N GLU A 552 -5.86 19.34 14.86
CA GLU A 552 -5.61 18.44 16.00
C GLU A 552 -5.03 17.10 15.54
N LEU A 553 -5.56 16.49 14.48
CA LEU A 553 -5.01 15.28 13.87
C LEU A 553 -3.55 15.49 13.43
N MET A 554 -3.27 16.60 12.73
CA MET A 554 -1.94 16.90 12.20
C MET A 554 -0.90 17.10 13.30
N PHE A 555 -1.24 17.79 14.38
CA PHE A 555 -0.30 18.10 15.45
C PHE A 555 -0.14 16.99 16.50
N THR A 556 -1.08 16.04 16.59
CA THR A 556 -1.03 14.96 17.59
C THR A 556 -0.58 13.60 17.03
N SER A 557 -0.62 13.43 15.70
CA SER A 557 -0.06 12.25 15.01
C SER A 557 1.41 12.45 14.62
N ARG A 558 2.03 11.40 14.05
CA ARG A 558 3.40 11.42 13.56
C ARG A 558 3.60 12.32 12.32
N GLY A 559 4.83 12.77 12.11
CA GLY A 559 5.20 13.66 10.99
C GLY A 559 5.37 15.12 11.42
N GLN A 560 5.63 15.97 10.43
CA GLN A 560 5.99 17.38 10.61
C GLN A 560 4.84 18.29 10.13
N PRO A 561 4.08 18.95 11.04
CA PRO A 561 2.92 19.75 10.65
C PRO A 561 3.27 20.91 9.71
N VAL A 562 2.53 21.07 8.62
CA VAL A 562 2.61 22.20 7.68
C VAL A 562 1.31 22.99 7.70
N VAL A 563 1.40 24.24 8.15
CA VAL A 563 0.28 25.20 8.09
C VAL A 563 0.45 26.07 6.86
N TYR A 564 -0.53 26.03 5.95
CA TYR A 564 -0.54 26.91 4.78
C TYR A 564 -1.04 28.31 5.15
N TYR A 565 -0.32 29.35 4.71
CA TYR A 565 -0.59 30.71 5.16
C TYR A 565 -2.06 31.11 5.00
N GLY A 566 -2.62 31.73 6.04
CA GLY A 566 -4.00 32.20 6.09
C GLY A 566 -5.03 31.16 6.50
N ASP A 567 -4.68 29.88 6.62
CA ASP A 567 -5.55 28.86 7.24
C ASP A 567 -5.81 29.21 8.71
N GLU A 568 -4.79 29.73 9.41
CA GLU A 568 -4.90 30.25 10.78
C GLU A 568 -5.81 31.49 10.90
N GLN A 569 -6.10 32.14 9.77
CA GLN A 569 -7.01 33.29 9.64
C GLN A 569 -8.36 32.90 9.03
N GLY A 570 -8.61 31.61 8.80
CA GLY A 570 -9.87 31.08 8.34
C GLY A 570 -10.15 31.30 6.85
N PHE A 571 -9.12 31.39 6.00
CA PHE A 571 -9.35 31.38 4.57
C PHE A 571 -10.04 30.09 4.13
N VAL A 572 -11.08 30.26 3.31
CA VAL A 572 -11.80 29.14 2.68
C VAL A 572 -11.31 29.01 1.24
N GLY A 573 -11.44 30.08 0.44
CA GLY A 573 -11.14 30.05 -0.98
C GLY A 573 -12.27 29.45 -1.82
N ALA A 574 -12.17 29.61 -3.14
CA ALA A 574 -13.19 29.20 -4.11
C ALA A 574 -12.79 27.99 -4.96
N GLY A 575 -11.57 27.48 -4.80
CA GLY A 575 -11.02 26.38 -5.57
C GLY A 575 -9.54 26.12 -5.24
N GLY A 576 -8.86 25.40 -6.13
CA GLY A 576 -7.41 25.18 -6.11
C GLY A 576 -6.61 26.38 -6.65
N ASP A 577 -5.37 26.16 -7.13
CA ASP A 577 -4.48 27.13 -7.81
C ASP A 577 -4.66 28.60 -7.35
N LYS A 578 -5.00 29.53 -8.27
CA LYS A 578 -5.18 30.96 -7.97
C LYS A 578 -6.27 31.19 -6.93
N ASP A 579 -7.25 30.31 -6.83
CA ASP A 579 -8.36 30.43 -5.86
C ASP A 579 -8.02 29.95 -4.46
N ALA A 580 -6.78 29.48 -4.24
CA ALA A 580 -6.20 29.13 -2.95
C ALA A 580 -5.13 30.14 -2.47
N ARG A 581 -4.84 31.18 -3.25
CA ARG A 581 -3.68 32.08 -3.05
C ARG A 581 -4.09 33.50 -2.64
N GLN A 582 -5.05 33.62 -1.70
CA GLN A 582 -5.56 34.89 -1.18
C GLN A 582 -4.46 35.77 -0.57
N ASP A 583 -4.64 37.09 -0.58
CA ASP A 583 -3.72 38.03 0.09
C ASP A 583 -3.95 38.05 1.60
N MET A 584 -2.88 37.95 2.38
CA MET A 584 -2.90 38.21 3.83
C MET A 584 -3.06 39.69 4.17
N PHE A 585 -2.73 40.59 3.24
CA PHE A 585 -2.98 42.02 3.35
C PHE A 585 -4.28 42.41 2.63
N ALA A 586 -4.68 43.69 2.74
CA ALA A 586 -5.90 44.18 2.11
C ALA A 586 -5.93 43.98 0.57
N THR A 587 -6.58 42.91 0.12
CA THR A 587 -6.69 42.53 -1.31
C THR A 587 -7.41 43.58 -2.16
N GLN A 588 -7.02 43.70 -3.44
CA GLN A 588 -7.77 44.44 -4.46
C GLN A 588 -8.52 43.51 -5.44
N VAL A 589 -8.40 42.20 -5.27
CA VAL A 589 -9.17 41.21 -6.02
C VAL A 589 -10.58 41.14 -5.42
N GLN A 590 -11.58 41.52 -6.20
CA GLN A 590 -12.97 41.58 -5.74
C GLN A 590 -13.49 40.21 -5.26
N GLN A 591 -13.11 39.12 -5.95
CA GLN A 591 -13.49 37.76 -5.55
C GLN A 591 -12.98 37.44 -4.12
N TYR A 592 -11.69 37.63 -3.85
CA TYR A 592 -11.11 37.39 -2.52
C TYR A 592 -11.75 38.26 -1.44
N ALA A 593 -12.10 39.51 -1.75
CA ALA A 593 -12.79 40.38 -0.81
C ALA A 593 -14.21 39.88 -0.47
N ASP A 594 -14.90 39.24 -1.42
CA ASP A 594 -16.26 38.73 -1.26
C ASP A 594 -16.32 37.31 -0.65
N GLU A 595 -15.19 36.60 -0.60
CA GLU A 595 -15.11 35.25 -0.06
C GLU A 595 -15.43 35.19 1.45
N PRO A 596 -16.13 34.13 1.90
CA PRO A 596 -16.35 33.90 3.32
C PRO A 596 -15.03 33.58 4.02
N VAL A 597 -14.95 34.02 5.28
CA VAL A 597 -13.81 33.74 6.16
C VAL A 597 -14.35 33.06 7.41
N LEU A 598 -13.78 31.91 7.73
CA LEU A 598 -14.22 31.07 8.82
C LEU A 598 -13.75 31.64 10.16
N GLY A 599 -14.67 31.94 11.07
CA GLY A 599 -14.32 32.53 12.37
C GLY A 599 -13.96 34.03 12.33
N GLY A 600 -14.07 34.69 11.17
CA GLY A 600 -13.68 36.09 10.98
C GLY A 600 -14.54 36.86 9.96
N PRO A 601 -14.34 38.19 9.84
CA PRO A 601 -15.08 38.98 8.87
C PRO A 601 -14.51 38.86 7.45
N ALA A 602 -15.40 38.79 6.45
CA ALA A 602 -15.08 38.96 5.04
C ALA A 602 -14.67 40.42 4.70
N GLY A 603 -14.28 40.67 3.45
CA GLY A 603 -13.86 41.97 2.94
C GLY A 603 -12.35 42.15 2.85
N SER A 604 -11.92 43.15 2.07
CA SER A 604 -10.53 43.57 1.92
C SER A 604 -9.99 44.19 3.22
N ARG A 605 -9.03 43.51 3.85
CA ARG A 605 -8.36 43.90 5.10
C ARG A 605 -7.10 43.08 5.32
N ASP A 606 -6.22 43.59 6.16
CA ASP A 606 -5.08 42.82 6.67
C ASP A 606 -5.55 41.71 7.63
N ARG A 607 -4.89 40.56 7.57
CA ARG A 607 -5.23 39.32 8.29
C ARG A 607 -4.03 38.78 9.01
N TYR A 608 -3.68 39.44 10.11
CA TYR A 608 -2.63 38.98 11.05
C TYR A 608 -3.19 38.96 12.48
N ASP A 609 -4.46 38.57 12.62
CA ASP A 609 -5.14 38.59 13.91
C ASP A 609 -4.71 37.39 14.76
N THR A 610 -3.80 37.62 15.70
CA THR A 610 -3.35 36.63 16.68
C THR A 610 -4.42 36.25 17.71
N SER A 611 -5.58 36.91 17.67
CA SER A 611 -6.76 36.59 18.48
C SER A 611 -7.78 35.69 17.76
N HIS A 612 -7.54 35.39 16.47
CA HIS A 612 -8.38 34.51 15.67
C HIS A 612 -8.45 33.09 16.29
N PRO A 613 -9.62 32.42 16.29
CA PRO A 613 -9.76 31.10 16.92
C PRO A 613 -8.78 30.05 16.39
N LEU A 614 -8.58 29.98 15.06
CA LEU A 614 -7.65 29.00 14.47
C LEU A 614 -6.18 29.33 14.77
N TYR A 615 -5.78 30.60 14.76
CA TYR A 615 -4.45 31.03 15.18
C TYR A 615 -4.14 30.59 16.63
N ARG A 616 -5.08 30.80 17.55
CA ARG A 616 -4.92 30.37 18.94
C ARG A 616 -4.85 28.86 19.07
N GLN A 617 -5.69 28.13 18.35
CA GLN A 617 -5.68 26.68 18.39
C GLN A 617 -4.35 26.12 17.88
N ILE A 618 -3.85 26.60 16.73
CA ILE A 618 -2.55 26.18 16.19
C ILE A 618 -1.42 26.47 17.17
N ARG A 619 -1.45 27.65 17.81
CA ARG A 619 -0.49 27.98 18.88
C ARG A 619 -0.58 27.03 20.07
N GLU A 620 -1.79 26.74 20.55
CA GLU A 620 -2.01 25.81 21.67
C GLU A 620 -1.53 24.39 21.32
N LEU A 621 -1.70 23.95 20.07
CA LEU A 621 -1.19 22.67 19.58
C LEU A 621 0.34 22.67 19.44
N SER A 622 0.93 23.79 19.03
CA SER A 622 2.39 23.95 18.95
C SER A 622 3.02 23.94 20.36
N ASP A 623 2.41 24.65 21.31
CA ASP A 623 2.78 24.63 22.73
C ASP A 623 2.65 23.20 23.30
N LEU A 624 1.60 22.46 22.93
CA LEU A 624 1.39 21.07 23.34
C LEU A 624 2.53 20.15 22.88
N ARG A 625 2.96 20.26 21.62
CA ARG A 625 4.11 19.49 21.08
C ARG A 625 5.41 19.86 21.80
N ALA A 626 5.65 21.15 22.01
CA ALA A 626 6.84 21.63 22.72
C ALA A 626 6.90 21.14 24.19
N GLU A 627 5.76 21.04 24.87
CA GLU A 627 5.67 20.53 26.24
C GLU A 627 5.74 19.00 26.34
N HIS A 628 5.40 18.28 25.26
CA HIS A 628 5.25 16.84 25.24
C HIS A 628 5.97 16.20 24.03
N PRO A 629 7.28 15.93 24.13
CA PRO A 629 8.09 15.35 23.04
C PRO A 629 7.53 14.05 22.44
N ALA A 630 6.81 13.23 23.23
CA ALA A 630 6.13 12.04 22.71
C ALA A 630 5.21 12.34 21.51
N LEU A 631 4.59 13.52 21.46
CA LEU A 631 3.73 13.94 20.34
C LEU A 631 4.52 14.40 19.12
N VAL A 632 5.82 14.66 19.28
CA VAL A 632 6.74 15.05 18.21
C VAL A 632 7.29 13.79 17.54
N ASP A 633 8.15 13.05 18.22
CA ASP A 633 8.96 11.96 17.66
C ASP A 633 8.61 10.56 18.21
N GLY A 634 7.79 10.50 19.26
CA GLY A 634 7.45 9.26 19.95
C GLY A 634 6.69 8.28 19.05
N ALA A 635 6.98 6.99 19.22
CA ALA A 635 6.38 5.90 18.45
C ALA A 635 4.85 5.97 18.47
N GLN A 636 4.22 6.02 17.31
CA GLN A 636 2.77 5.96 17.10
C GLN A 636 2.34 4.51 16.92
N VAL A 637 1.54 4.00 17.87
CA VAL A 637 1.04 2.62 17.84
C VAL A 637 -0.48 2.62 17.90
N HIS A 638 -1.11 1.97 16.93
CA HIS A 638 -2.57 1.83 16.86
C HIS A 638 -3.16 1.24 18.15
N ARG A 639 -4.35 1.72 18.55
CA ARG A 639 -5.08 1.21 19.72
C ARG A 639 -6.51 0.82 19.43
N TYR A 640 -7.21 1.60 18.63
CA TYR A 640 -8.61 1.37 18.34
C TYR A 640 -9.07 2.19 17.13
N ALA A 641 -9.92 1.59 16.31
CA ALA A 641 -10.71 2.26 15.28
C ALA A 641 -12.15 1.72 15.32
N SER A 642 -13.12 2.57 14.96
CA SER A 642 -14.52 2.18 14.87
C SER A 642 -15.22 2.73 13.62
N GLU A 643 -16.33 2.08 13.30
CA GLU A 643 -17.30 2.56 12.29
C GLU A 643 -18.00 3.84 12.75
N ASP A 644 -18.15 4.03 14.06
CA ASP A 644 -18.86 5.16 14.68
C ASP A 644 -18.01 6.43 14.84
N GLY A 645 -16.75 6.41 14.40
CA GLY A 645 -15.89 7.59 14.32
C GLY A 645 -14.89 7.78 15.46
N LEU A 646 -14.51 6.75 16.20
CA LEU A 646 -13.42 6.83 17.19
C LEU A 646 -12.12 6.22 16.66
N TYR A 647 -11.07 7.04 16.59
CA TYR A 647 -9.70 6.58 16.36
C TYR A 647 -8.87 6.79 17.61
N ALA A 648 -8.06 5.81 18.01
CA ALA A 648 -7.13 5.96 19.11
C ALA A 648 -5.77 5.35 18.80
N PHE A 649 -4.73 6.01 19.24
CA PHE A 649 -3.34 5.56 19.13
C PHE A 649 -2.55 5.98 20.37
N ALA A 650 -1.48 5.24 20.65
CA ALA A 650 -0.51 5.59 21.67
C ALA A 650 0.67 6.33 21.03
N ARG A 651 1.21 7.32 21.73
CA ARG A 651 2.53 7.91 21.48
C ARG A 651 3.47 7.53 22.62
N VAL A 652 4.63 6.96 22.33
CA VAL A 652 5.63 6.55 23.35
C VAL A 652 6.97 7.22 23.11
N ASP A 653 7.41 8.00 24.09
CA ASP A 653 8.71 8.67 24.07
C ASP A 653 9.87 7.76 24.51
N GLU A 654 11.09 8.28 24.38
CA GLU A 654 12.32 7.65 24.88
C GLU A 654 12.29 7.38 26.38
N GLU A 655 11.56 8.19 27.18
CA GLU A 655 11.35 7.96 28.62
C GLU A 655 10.47 6.74 28.91
N GLN A 656 9.97 6.08 27.87
CA GLN A 656 9.05 4.96 27.94
C GLN A 656 7.76 5.38 28.64
N ARG A 657 7.21 6.53 28.27
CA ARG A 657 5.93 7.02 28.76
C ARG A 657 4.90 7.01 27.65
N GLU A 658 3.75 6.43 27.98
CA GLU A 658 2.60 6.35 27.09
C GLU A 658 1.74 7.62 27.18
N TYR A 659 1.41 8.17 26.03
CA TYR A 659 0.36 9.15 25.79
C TYR A 659 -0.71 8.47 24.96
N LEU A 660 -1.95 8.46 25.42
CA LEU A 660 -3.09 7.94 24.66
C LEU A 660 -3.79 9.12 23.97
N VAL A 661 -3.79 9.13 22.65
CA VAL A 661 -4.51 10.10 21.81
C VAL A 661 -5.81 9.44 21.36
N VAL A 662 -6.94 10.13 21.53
CA VAL A 662 -8.26 9.65 21.11
C VAL A 662 -8.96 10.75 20.33
N VAL A 663 -9.31 10.44 19.09
CA VAL A 663 -9.96 11.34 18.14
C VAL A 663 -11.38 10.86 17.92
N ASN A 664 -12.35 11.77 18.06
CA ASN A 664 -13.74 11.53 17.68
C ASN A 664 -14.07 12.35 16.44
N THR A 665 -14.25 11.67 15.32
CA THR A 665 -14.61 12.26 14.04
C THR A 665 -16.12 12.37 13.84
N SER A 666 -16.93 11.82 14.72
CA SER A 666 -18.39 11.87 14.58
C SER A 666 -18.98 13.20 15.05
N GLY A 667 -20.22 13.49 14.62
CA GLY A 667 -20.99 14.64 15.09
C GLY A 667 -21.64 14.43 16.47
N THR A 668 -21.35 13.32 17.15
CA THR A 668 -21.90 12.96 18.46
C THR A 668 -20.80 12.56 19.43
N GLU A 669 -21.11 12.57 20.73
CA GLU A 669 -20.20 12.03 21.74
C GLU A 669 -20.04 10.53 21.52
N GLN A 670 -18.80 10.05 21.60
CA GLN A 670 -18.49 8.62 21.45
C GLN A 670 -17.74 8.12 22.68
N SER A 671 -17.83 6.82 22.96
CA SER A 671 -17.13 6.20 24.09
C SER A 671 -16.58 4.85 23.71
N ALA A 672 -15.40 4.51 24.23
CA ALA A 672 -14.77 3.22 24.05
C ALA A 672 -13.99 2.81 25.30
N SER A 673 -13.77 1.50 25.45
CA SER A 673 -12.86 0.96 26.46
C SER A 673 -11.54 0.60 25.79
N LEU A 674 -10.49 1.37 26.07
CA LEU A 674 -9.20 1.32 25.38
C LEU A 674 -8.14 0.66 26.25
N ARG A 675 -7.28 -0.15 25.65
CA ARG A 675 -6.16 -0.78 26.36
C ARG A 675 -4.95 0.16 26.39
N THR A 676 -4.27 0.16 27.53
CA THR A 676 -3.02 0.91 27.78
C THR A 676 -1.96 -0.04 28.31
N TRP A 677 -0.68 0.32 28.20
CA TRP A 677 0.42 -0.48 28.74
C TRP A 677 0.71 -0.22 30.22
N THR A 678 -0.08 0.63 30.89
CA THR A 678 0.13 1.01 32.30
C THR A 678 -1.00 0.54 33.24
N PRO A 679 -1.14 -0.78 33.49
CA PRO A 679 -2.21 -1.31 34.33
C PRO A 679 -2.18 -0.74 35.75
N ARG A 680 -3.35 -0.41 36.28
CA ARG A 680 -3.55 0.30 37.56
C ARG A 680 -2.86 1.67 37.65
N GLY A 681 -2.41 2.21 36.52
CA GLY A 681 -1.88 3.56 36.35
C GLY A 681 -2.98 4.62 36.32
N THR A 682 -2.58 5.88 36.21
CA THR A 682 -3.53 6.98 36.01
C THR A 682 -3.05 7.82 34.84
N LEU A 683 -3.90 8.00 33.83
CA LEU A 683 -3.66 8.91 32.74
C LEU A 683 -4.33 10.26 33.04
N ARG A 684 -3.66 11.35 32.69
CA ARG A 684 -4.12 12.72 32.92
C ARG A 684 -4.30 13.40 31.58
N GLY A 685 -5.45 14.03 31.38
CA GLY A 685 -5.69 14.87 30.22
C GLY A 685 -4.68 16.01 30.16
N VAL A 686 -4.10 16.20 28.97
CA VAL A 686 -3.18 17.30 28.63
C VAL A 686 -3.67 18.12 27.43
N HIS A 687 -4.66 17.62 26.68
CA HIS A 687 -5.36 18.33 25.61
C HIS A 687 -6.82 17.83 25.51
N GLY A 688 -7.74 18.70 25.11
CA GLY A 688 -9.18 18.43 25.01
C GLY A 688 -9.89 18.45 26.37
N ASP A 689 -9.70 17.40 27.18
CA ASP A 689 -10.27 17.23 28.52
C ASP A 689 -9.17 17.24 29.61
N ASP A 690 -9.52 17.59 30.85
CA ASP A 690 -8.64 17.58 32.03
C ASP A 690 -8.86 16.37 32.96
N ALA A 691 -9.60 15.36 32.46
CA ALA A 691 -9.95 14.16 33.21
C ALA A 691 -8.75 13.34 33.70
N ARG A 692 -9.05 12.51 34.70
CA ARG A 692 -8.12 11.53 35.25
C ARG A 692 -8.69 10.14 35.06
N LEU A 693 -8.17 9.44 34.07
CA LEU A 693 -8.57 8.08 33.75
C LEU A 693 -7.74 7.10 34.58
N ARG A 694 -8.39 6.08 35.14
CA ARG A 694 -7.72 5.06 35.94
C ARG A 694 -7.79 3.73 35.22
N ALA A 695 -6.63 3.24 34.78
CA ALA A 695 -6.53 1.92 34.19
C ALA A 695 -6.91 0.84 35.21
N ASP A 696 -7.64 -0.18 34.77
CA ASP A 696 -8.00 -1.33 35.59
C ASP A 696 -6.81 -2.30 35.79
N ALA A 697 -7.07 -3.54 36.25
CA ALA A 697 -6.00 -4.52 36.48
C ALA A 697 -5.44 -5.10 35.16
N GLU A 698 -6.20 -4.99 34.08
CA GLU A 698 -5.91 -5.45 32.73
C GLU A 698 -5.33 -4.33 31.86
N GLY A 699 -5.33 -3.08 32.34
CA GLY A 699 -4.78 -1.93 31.62
C GLY A 699 -5.82 -1.15 30.81
N ARG A 700 -7.11 -1.42 31.00
CA ARG A 700 -8.17 -0.73 30.24
C ARG A 700 -8.63 0.56 30.90
N VAL A 701 -8.95 1.55 30.08
CA VAL A 701 -9.58 2.82 30.46
C VAL A 701 -10.81 3.06 29.62
N ASP A 702 -11.89 3.48 30.26
CA ASP A 702 -13.08 3.95 29.56
C ASP A 702 -12.90 5.45 29.26
N VAL A 703 -13.06 5.81 27.99
CA VAL A 703 -12.96 7.17 27.49
C VAL A 703 -14.29 7.60 26.89
N THR A 704 -14.59 8.89 27.01
CA THR A 704 -15.75 9.52 26.40
C THR A 704 -15.27 10.82 25.79
N VAL A 705 -15.34 10.93 24.46
CA VAL A 705 -14.72 12.02 23.70
C VAL A 705 -15.80 12.86 23.04
N ALA A 706 -15.67 14.18 23.16
CA ALA A 706 -16.64 15.12 22.59
C ALA A 706 -16.71 15.00 21.04
N PRO A 707 -17.84 15.38 20.41
CA PRO A 707 -17.96 15.40 18.95
C PRO A 707 -16.84 16.20 18.28
N ALA A 708 -16.35 15.72 17.14
CA ALA A 708 -15.37 16.40 16.30
C ALA A 708 -14.20 17.03 17.09
N SER A 709 -13.54 16.23 17.92
CA SER A 709 -12.45 16.69 18.81
C SER A 709 -11.44 15.60 19.12
N THR A 710 -10.26 16.03 19.58
CA THR A 710 -9.16 15.17 20.03
C THR A 710 -8.86 15.37 21.50
N GLU A 711 -8.64 14.27 22.22
CA GLU A 711 -8.20 14.28 23.61
C GLU A 711 -6.87 13.54 23.74
N VAL A 712 -5.95 14.11 24.53
CA VAL A 712 -4.63 13.51 24.78
C VAL A 712 -4.45 13.26 26.27
N TYR A 713 -4.11 12.02 26.61
CA TYR A 713 -3.98 11.55 27.98
C TYR A 713 -2.56 11.03 28.25
N ARG A 714 -1.82 11.71 29.11
CA ARG A 714 -0.47 11.32 29.52
C ARG A 714 -0.48 10.38 30.72
N SER A 715 0.19 9.23 30.63
CA SER A 715 0.35 8.33 31.78
C SER A 715 1.22 8.94 32.89
N ASP A 716 0.83 8.74 34.15
CA ASP A 716 1.61 9.16 35.32
C ASP A 716 2.82 8.25 35.60
N ARG A 717 2.89 7.09 34.92
CA ARG A 717 3.97 6.10 35.06
C ARG A 717 4.65 5.87 33.72
N THR A 718 5.91 5.42 33.80
CA THR A 718 6.61 4.82 32.67
C THR A 718 6.21 3.35 32.53
N LEU A 719 6.48 2.76 31.37
CA LEU A 719 6.30 1.35 31.10
C LEU A 719 7.05 0.49 32.12
N ALA A 720 6.43 -0.63 32.50
CA ALA A 720 6.98 -1.52 33.52
C ALA A 720 8.21 -2.25 33.00
N ARG A 721 9.29 -2.26 33.80
CA ARG A 721 10.51 -3.00 33.45
C ARG A 721 10.25 -4.50 33.32
N ARG A 722 10.74 -5.08 32.22
CA ARG A 722 10.64 -6.51 31.88
C ARG A 722 11.99 -7.21 32.09
N LYS A 723 11.92 -8.53 32.33
CA LYS A 723 13.11 -9.40 32.49
C LYS A 723 13.52 -10.10 31.19
N ARG A 724 12.63 -10.12 30.20
CA ARG A 724 12.80 -10.73 28.89
C ARG A 724 11.88 -10.00 27.90
N ALA A 725 12.35 -9.90 26.66
CA ALA A 725 11.52 -9.46 25.54
C ALA A 725 10.43 -10.51 25.25
N PRO A 726 9.28 -10.10 24.68
CA PRO A 726 8.36 -11.05 24.06
C PRO A 726 9.05 -11.78 22.91
N GLN A 727 8.57 -12.97 22.55
CA GLN A 727 9.05 -13.64 21.34
C GLN A 727 8.57 -12.85 20.12
N VAL A 728 9.50 -12.59 19.20
CA VAL A 728 9.20 -12.12 17.85
C VAL A 728 9.19 -13.33 16.92
N LEU A 729 8.30 -13.32 15.93
CA LEU A 729 8.16 -14.37 14.93
C LEU A 729 8.24 -13.72 13.54
N LEU A 730 9.10 -14.22 12.67
CA LEU A 730 9.04 -13.86 11.25
C LEU A 730 7.82 -14.56 10.63
N THR A 731 6.97 -13.78 9.98
CA THR A 731 5.79 -14.27 9.25
C THR A 731 5.94 -14.09 7.74
N SER A 732 7.01 -13.45 7.26
CA SER A 732 7.40 -13.35 5.86
C SER A 732 8.94 -13.44 5.78
N PRO A 733 9.51 -14.09 4.76
CA PRO A 733 9.43 -13.60 3.38
C PRO A 733 8.35 -14.27 2.48
N ASP A 734 7.56 -15.17 3.06
CA ASP A 734 6.49 -15.97 2.42
C ASP A 734 5.60 -16.73 3.42
N GLY A 735 5.72 -16.45 4.72
CA GLY A 735 5.21 -17.27 5.81
C GLY A 735 3.69 -17.27 5.92
N ARG A 736 3.04 -18.11 5.09
CA ARG A 736 1.64 -18.51 5.25
C ARG A 736 1.41 -18.93 6.69
N PRO A 737 0.49 -18.30 7.39
CA PRO A 737 0.52 -18.50 8.81
C PRO A 737 -0.24 -19.75 9.28
N GLY A 738 0.51 -20.79 9.64
CA GLY A 738 -0.05 -22.07 10.08
C GLY A 738 0.25 -23.24 9.13
N GLN A 739 0.90 -22.98 7.98
CA GLN A 739 1.47 -24.02 7.12
C GLN A 739 3.00 -24.06 7.26
N PRO A 740 3.66 -25.24 7.19
CA PRO A 740 5.10 -25.31 7.01
C PRO A 740 5.48 -24.54 5.74
N ALA A 741 6.63 -23.85 5.75
CA ALA A 741 7.16 -23.04 4.64
C ALA A 741 7.04 -23.75 3.29
N GLU A 742 5.96 -23.47 2.56
CA GLU A 742 5.78 -23.90 1.19
C GLU A 742 6.34 -22.78 0.31
N GLN A 743 7.57 -22.97 -0.19
CA GLN A 743 8.17 -22.14 -1.23
C GLN A 743 8.36 -20.67 -0.84
N SER A 744 9.33 -20.44 0.04
CA SER A 744 9.79 -19.10 0.36
C SER A 744 10.44 -18.43 -0.82
N VAL A 745 9.64 -17.73 -1.63
CA VAL A 745 10.10 -17.02 -2.83
C VAL A 745 9.88 -15.54 -2.66
N VAL A 746 10.97 -14.77 -2.82
CA VAL A 746 10.95 -13.31 -2.80
C VAL A 746 11.23 -12.77 -4.19
N GLY A 747 10.46 -11.78 -4.63
CA GLY A 747 10.64 -11.10 -5.91
C GLY A 747 10.21 -9.64 -5.82
N GLY A 748 10.73 -8.81 -6.72
CA GLY A 748 10.45 -7.37 -6.71
C GLY A 748 10.87 -6.70 -5.41
N ARG A 749 9.98 -5.86 -4.87
CA ARG A 749 10.09 -5.26 -3.54
C ARG A 749 9.36 -6.15 -2.54
N ALA A 750 10.08 -7.08 -1.93
CA ALA A 750 9.50 -8.16 -1.12
C ALA A 750 9.21 -7.72 0.31
N GLU A 751 8.00 -7.99 0.80
CA GLU A 751 7.59 -7.76 2.18
C GLU A 751 8.31 -8.71 3.16
N ILE A 752 8.97 -8.15 4.17
CA ILE A 752 9.53 -8.89 5.30
C ILE A 752 8.80 -8.45 6.57
N ARG A 753 8.06 -9.38 7.18
CA ARG A 753 7.10 -9.09 8.25
C ARG A 753 7.40 -9.90 9.50
N ALA A 754 7.17 -9.29 10.66
CA ALA A 754 7.26 -9.96 11.94
C ALA A 754 6.15 -9.55 12.91
N GLY A 755 5.71 -10.51 13.72
CA GLY A 755 4.76 -10.30 14.80
C GLY A 755 5.37 -10.51 16.18
N SER A 756 4.83 -9.85 17.20
CA SER A 756 5.16 -10.10 18.61
C SER A 756 4.04 -10.90 19.28
N VAL A 757 4.40 -11.98 19.98
CA VAL A 757 3.41 -12.82 20.70
C VAL A 757 2.79 -12.13 21.92
N GLU A 758 3.31 -10.96 22.31
CA GLU A 758 2.69 -10.10 23.32
C GLU A 758 2.58 -8.66 22.82
N ASP A 759 1.40 -8.05 23.01
CA ASP A 759 1.19 -6.61 22.86
C ASP A 759 1.99 -5.82 23.92
N VAL A 760 3.12 -5.25 23.48
CA VAL A 760 4.05 -4.43 24.26
C VAL A 760 4.65 -3.37 23.35
N ALA A 761 5.06 -2.23 23.92
CA ALA A 761 5.94 -1.30 23.22
C ALA A 761 7.31 -1.96 22.99
N ALA A 762 7.71 -2.07 21.74
CA ALA A 762 8.99 -2.60 21.31
C ALA A 762 9.37 -2.05 19.93
N THR A 763 10.61 -2.30 19.55
CA THR A 763 11.17 -1.95 18.25
C THR A 763 11.73 -3.23 17.62
N ALA A 764 11.51 -3.45 16.33
CA ALA A 764 12.02 -4.58 15.57
C ALA A 764 12.99 -4.09 14.48
N GLY A 765 14.22 -4.60 14.51
CA GLY A 765 15.20 -4.38 13.46
C GLY A 765 15.28 -5.59 12.53
N PHE A 766 15.37 -5.34 11.23
CA PHE A 766 15.40 -6.38 10.20
C PHE A 766 16.73 -6.36 9.46
N ALA A 767 17.20 -7.54 9.07
CA ALA A 767 18.40 -7.70 8.29
C ALA A 767 18.34 -8.94 7.40
N TRP A 768 19.15 -8.95 6.34
CA TRP A 768 19.28 -10.08 5.43
C TRP A 768 20.75 -10.40 5.15
N ARG A 769 21.00 -11.58 4.58
CA ARG A 769 22.29 -11.97 4.00
C ARG A 769 22.11 -13.10 2.99
N GLU A 770 23.07 -13.30 2.10
CA GLU A 770 23.12 -14.52 1.28
C GLU A 770 23.53 -15.73 2.13
N ALA A 771 22.95 -16.90 1.86
CA ALA A 771 23.26 -18.13 2.59
C ALA A 771 24.77 -18.47 2.53
N GLY A 772 25.31 -18.90 3.67
CA GLY A 772 26.73 -19.22 3.85
C GLY A 772 27.63 -18.01 4.19
N THR A 773 27.12 -16.78 4.11
CA THR A 773 27.85 -15.58 4.54
C THR A 773 27.65 -15.30 6.04
N GLN A 774 28.46 -14.40 6.63
CA GLN A 774 28.43 -14.10 8.07
C GLN A 774 27.84 -12.72 8.41
N GLU A 775 28.03 -11.74 7.54
CA GLU A 775 27.63 -10.36 7.77
C GLU A 775 26.16 -10.16 7.45
N TRP A 776 25.48 -9.39 8.29
CA TRP A 776 24.06 -9.05 8.12
C TRP A 776 23.96 -7.65 7.55
N THR A 777 23.19 -7.49 6.48
CA THR A 777 22.83 -6.20 5.88
C THR A 777 21.52 -5.73 6.49
N PRO A 778 21.47 -4.58 7.21
CA PRO A 778 20.23 -4.03 7.73
C PRO A 778 19.25 -3.67 6.62
N LEU A 779 17.95 -3.83 6.88
CA LEU A 779 16.85 -3.42 6.00
C LEU A 779 16.05 -2.23 6.57
N GLY A 780 16.04 -2.06 7.88
CA GLY A 780 15.24 -1.02 8.53
C GLY A 780 14.87 -1.37 9.96
N VAL A 781 14.32 -0.39 10.67
CA VAL A 781 13.92 -0.51 12.08
C VAL A 781 12.52 0.09 12.27
N ASP A 782 11.59 -0.78 12.65
CA ASP A 782 10.17 -0.45 12.82
C ASP A 782 9.78 -0.52 14.31
N ASP A 783 9.02 0.46 14.79
CA ASP A 783 8.51 0.55 16.16
C ASP A 783 6.97 0.54 16.26
N ASN A 784 6.28 0.32 15.14
CA ASN A 784 4.84 0.24 15.04
C ASN A 784 4.39 -1.17 14.63
N ALA A 785 3.95 -1.98 15.59
CA ALA A 785 3.47 -3.33 15.30
C ALA A 785 2.14 -3.30 14.51
N PRO A 786 1.91 -4.25 13.56
CA PRO A 786 2.81 -5.33 13.14
C PRO A 786 4.03 -4.81 12.39
N TYR A 787 5.20 -5.41 12.65
CA TYR A 787 6.45 -4.87 12.16
C TYR A 787 6.71 -5.31 10.73
N ARG A 788 7.06 -4.39 9.84
CA ARG A 788 7.35 -4.70 8.44
C ARG A 788 8.43 -3.80 7.85
N VAL A 789 9.22 -4.37 6.95
CA VAL A 789 10.14 -3.67 6.04
C VAL A 789 10.07 -4.31 4.67
N PHE A 790 10.63 -3.66 3.66
CA PHE A 790 10.61 -4.15 2.29
C PHE A 790 12.02 -4.31 1.74
N HIS A 791 12.36 -5.50 1.25
CA HIS A 791 13.66 -5.77 0.62
C HIS A 791 13.50 -5.78 -0.90
N ASP A 792 14.12 -4.82 -1.60
CA ASP A 792 14.23 -4.87 -3.05
C ASP A 792 15.26 -5.92 -3.50
N VAL A 793 14.76 -7.00 -4.10
CA VAL A 793 15.58 -8.12 -4.59
C VAL A 793 15.75 -8.11 -6.11
N ARG A 794 15.28 -7.08 -6.82
CA ARG A 794 15.40 -6.98 -8.30
C ARG A 794 16.85 -7.05 -8.79
N GLY A 795 17.79 -6.56 -7.97
CA GLY A 795 19.24 -6.62 -8.24
C GLY A 795 19.90 -7.98 -8.01
N LEU A 796 19.18 -8.97 -7.45
CA LEU A 796 19.70 -10.29 -7.11
C LEU A 796 19.30 -11.32 -8.19
N GLY A 797 20.18 -12.30 -8.44
CA GLY A 797 19.92 -13.34 -9.43
C GLY A 797 18.83 -14.31 -8.98
N ALA A 798 17.93 -14.70 -9.89
CA ALA A 798 16.94 -15.75 -9.63
C ALA A 798 17.62 -17.05 -9.14
N GLY A 799 17.05 -17.65 -8.08
CA GLY A 799 17.60 -18.80 -7.37
C GLY A 799 18.51 -18.44 -6.18
N THR A 800 18.84 -17.18 -5.95
CA THR A 800 19.72 -16.78 -4.82
C THR A 800 19.05 -17.12 -3.49
N LEU A 801 19.71 -17.94 -2.66
CA LEU A 801 19.21 -18.29 -1.33
C LEU A 801 19.62 -17.22 -0.31
N LEU A 802 18.62 -16.61 0.32
CA LEU A 802 18.72 -15.54 1.31
C LEU A 802 18.32 -16.05 2.69
N GLU A 803 18.95 -15.49 3.72
CA GLU A 803 18.58 -15.63 5.11
C GLU A 803 18.15 -14.27 5.65
N TYR A 804 17.07 -14.26 6.42
CA TYR A 804 16.49 -13.08 7.06
C TYR A 804 16.53 -13.21 8.56
N ARG A 805 16.70 -12.08 9.24
CA ARG A 805 16.75 -12.00 10.70
C ARG A 805 15.96 -10.80 11.18
N VAL A 806 15.08 -11.04 12.14
CA VAL A 806 14.41 -9.98 12.91
C VAL A 806 14.93 -10.02 14.35
N VAL A 807 15.16 -8.84 14.92
CA VAL A 807 15.56 -8.68 16.31
C VAL A 807 14.63 -7.68 16.97
N LEU A 808 13.85 -8.14 17.95
CA LEU A 808 12.95 -7.29 18.72
C LEU A 808 13.63 -6.85 20.02
N ARG A 809 13.55 -5.55 20.30
CA ARG A 809 14.03 -4.89 21.51
C ARG A 809 12.86 -4.31 22.28
N ASP A 810 12.62 -4.81 23.50
CA ASP A 810 11.57 -4.28 24.36
C ASP A 810 11.95 -2.95 25.03
N SER A 811 10.97 -2.27 25.63
CA SER A 811 11.15 -1.05 26.46
C SER A 811 12.17 -1.16 27.61
N SER A 812 12.69 -2.34 27.91
CA SER A 812 13.73 -2.58 28.92
C SER A 812 15.10 -2.93 28.33
N GLY A 813 15.23 -2.92 27.00
CA GLY A 813 16.44 -3.25 26.26
C GLY A 813 16.76 -4.75 26.18
N ASN A 814 15.82 -5.62 26.56
CA ASN A 814 15.93 -7.06 26.36
C ASN A 814 15.71 -7.39 24.88
N LEU A 815 16.32 -8.48 24.41
CA LEU A 815 16.25 -8.91 23.02
C LEU A 815 15.54 -10.25 22.86
N SER A 816 14.79 -10.39 21.78
CA SER A 816 14.39 -11.65 21.17
C SER A 816 14.69 -11.57 19.67
N ALA A 817 14.80 -12.71 19.01
CA ALA A 817 15.11 -12.74 17.59
C ALA A 817 14.51 -14.00 16.98
N ASP A 818 14.26 -13.93 15.67
CA ASP A 818 13.84 -15.04 14.84
C ASP A 818 14.53 -14.98 13.47
N SER A 819 14.53 -16.07 12.73
CA SER A 819 15.17 -16.14 11.41
C SER A 819 14.42 -17.06 10.45
N ALA A 820 14.44 -16.69 9.18
CA ALA A 820 13.82 -17.41 8.07
C ALA A 820 14.79 -17.41 6.86
N SER A 821 14.48 -18.18 5.83
CA SER A 821 15.22 -18.14 4.56
C SER A 821 14.25 -18.11 3.40
N ALA A 822 14.64 -17.49 2.29
CA ALA A 822 13.86 -17.46 1.05
C ALA A 822 14.78 -17.47 -0.17
N VAL A 823 14.23 -17.79 -1.33
CA VAL A 823 14.92 -17.86 -2.62
C VAL A 823 14.41 -16.73 -3.50
N VAL A 824 15.32 -16.03 -4.18
CA VAL A 824 14.93 -15.00 -5.15
C VAL A 824 14.26 -15.65 -6.36
N GLY A 825 13.09 -15.18 -6.78
CA GLY A 825 12.38 -15.69 -7.95
C GLY A 825 11.06 -14.96 -8.16
N ASP A 826 10.26 -15.45 -9.11
CA ASP A 826 8.90 -14.96 -9.29
C ASP A 826 8.03 -15.60 -8.20
N PRO A 827 7.52 -14.83 -7.20
CA PRO A 827 6.65 -15.39 -6.19
C PRO A 827 5.42 -16.00 -6.86
N VAL A 828 5.05 -17.22 -6.45
CA VAL A 828 3.83 -17.86 -6.95
C VAL A 828 2.65 -17.00 -6.47
N PRO A 829 1.76 -16.53 -7.37
CA PRO A 829 0.56 -15.80 -6.95
C PRO A 829 -0.20 -16.63 -5.92
N VAL A 830 -0.59 -16.00 -4.81
CA VAL A 830 -1.38 -16.64 -3.76
C VAL A 830 -2.71 -17.06 -4.38
N ASP A 831 -2.97 -18.37 -4.45
CA ASP A 831 -4.27 -18.94 -4.79
C ASP A 831 -5.18 -18.76 -3.56
N PRO A 832 -6.14 -17.82 -3.56
CA PRO A 832 -7.03 -17.63 -2.43
C PRO A 832 -8.08 -18.72 -2.50
N GLY A 833 -8.06 -19.65 -1.54
CA GLY A 833 -9.05 -20.72 -1.40
C GLY A 833 -10.52 -20.25 -1.43
N PRO A 834 -11.47 -21.22 -1.44
CA PRO A 834 -12.60 -21.24 -2.34
C PRO A 834 -13.68 -20.19 -2.01
N GLY A 835 -13.58 -19.01 -2.61
CA GLY A 835 -14.74 -18.26 -3.13
C GLY A 835 -15.00 -18.69 -4.57
N GLY A 836 -16.24 -18.55 -5.07
CA GLY A 836 -16.60 -18.97 -6.44
C GLY A 836 -15.61 -18.46 -7.52
N PRO A 837 -15.52 -19.16 -8.68
CA PRO A 837 -14.44 -18.94 -9.63
C PRO A 837 -14.43 -17.48 -10.10
N THR A 838 -13.40 -16.75 -9.68
CA THR A 838 -13.10 -15.38 -10.11
C THR A 838 -11.86 -15.45 -10.99
N GLY A 839 -12.10 -15.85 -12.24
CA GLY A 839 -11.10 -15.98 -13.29
C GLY A 839 -11.71 -16.54 -14.57
N PRO A 840 -10.94 -16.59 -15.68
CA PRO A 840 -11.44 -17.06 -16.97
C PRO A 840 -11.89 -18.52 -16.91
N VAL A 841 -13.20 -18.74 -17.05
CA VAL A 841 -13.83 -20.07 -17.04
C VAL A 841 -13.82 -20.66 -18.46
N GLU A 842 -13.37 -21.90 -18.60
CA GLU A 842 -13.46 -22.64 -19.87
C GLU A 842 -14.94 -22.79 -20.26
N GLN A 843 -15.29 -22.28 -21.45
CA GLN A 843 -16.68 -22.26 -21.91
C GLN A 843 -17.11 -23.65 -22.43
N PRO A 844 -18.34 -24.09 -22.14
CA PRO A 844 -18.86 -25.35 -22.65
C PRO A 844 -19.05 -25.31 -24.17
N ASP A 845 -19.14 -26.47 -24.82
CA ASP A 845 -19.35 -26.56 -26.26
C ASP A 845 -20.76 -26.08 -26.65
N ALA A 846 -21.75 -26.20 -25.75
CA ALA A 846 -23.12 -25.75 -25.99
C ALA A 846 -23.93 -25.52 -24.70
N VAL A 847 -24.85 -24.54 -24.72
CA VAL A 847 -25.83 -24.31 -23.65
C VAL A 847 -27.24 -24.20 -24.23
N ALA A 848 -28.21 -24.89 -23.62
CA ALA A 848 -29.61 -24.85 -24.01
C ALA A 848 -30.52 -24.36 -22.89
N VAL A 849 -31.54 -23.55 -23.21
CA VAL A 849 -32.65 -23.23 -22.30
C VAL A 849 -33.76 -24.27 -22.43
N ALA A 850 -33.53 -25.44 -21.85
CA ALA A 850 -34.43 -26.58 -21.95
C ALA A 850 -35.60 -26.45 -20.97
N GLY A 851 -36.83 -26.51 -21.48
CA GLY A 851 -38.05 -26.25 -20.72
C GLY A 851 -39.34 -26.63 -21.45
N ASP A 852 -40.48 -26.33 -20.84
CA ASP A 852 -41.81 -26.54 -21.43
C ASP A 852 -42.22 -25.51 -22.49
N HIS A 853 -41.31 -24.60 -22.84
CA HIS A 853 -41.42 -23.66 -23.98
C HIS A 853 -40.72 -24.15 -25.25
N ASN A 854 -40.03 -25.30 -25.22
CA ASN A 854 -39.18 -25.69 -26.35
C ASN A 854 -40.02 -26.03 -27.59
N SER A 855 -41.23 -26.56 -27.45
CA SER A 855 -42.11 -26.79 -28.60
C SER A 855 -42.48 -25.49 -29.33
N GLU A 856 -42.66 -24.39 -28.59
CA GLU A 856 -42.93 -23.04 -29.09
C GLU A 856 -41.69 -22.42 -29.76
N MET A 857 -40.49 -22.75 -29.28
CA MET A 857 -39.21 -22.40 -29.93
C MET A 857 -38.96 -23.18 -31.24
N GLY A 858 -39.75 -24.23 -31.50
CA GLY A 858 -39.65 -25.06 -32.70
C GLY A 858 -38.99 -26.42 -32.49
N CYS A 859 -38.80 -26.85 -31.24
CA CYS A 859 -38.26 -28.17 -30.93
C CYS A 859 -39.27 -29.30 -31.14
N PRO A 860 -38.82 -30.54 -31.41
CA PRO A 860 -39.71 -31.69 -31.55
C PRO A 860 -40.49 -32.07 -30.28
N ALA A 861 -39.96 -31.70 -29.11
CA ALA A 861 -40.54 -31.95 -27.79
C ALA A 861 -40.07 -30.89 -26.79
N ASP A 862 -40.77 -30.82 -25.65
CA ASP A 862 -40.36 -30.03 -24.49
C ASP A 862 -39.20 -30.69 -23.74
N TRP A 863 -38.47 -29.92 -22.93
CA TRP A 863 -37.33 -30.38 -22.12
C TRP A 863 -36.24 -31.09 -22.93
N SER A 864 -35.92 -30.55 -24.12
CA SER A 864 -35.02 -31.18 -25.09
C SER A 864 -33.67 -30.44 -25.15
N PRO A 865 -32.66 -30.84 -24.36
CA PRO A 865 -31.37 -30.15 -24.28
C PRO A 865 -30.53 -30.27 -25.57
N ASP A 866 -30.83 -31.26 -26.41
CA ASP A 866 -30.17 -31.53 -27.69
C ASP A 866 -30.79 -30.76 -28.87
N CYS A 867 -31.88 -30.02 -28.63
CA CYS A 867 -32.58 -29.28 -29.67
C CYS A 867 -31.78 -28.04 -30.12
N ASP A 868 -31.45 -27.96 -31.41
CA ASP A 868 -30.73 -26.81 -32.00
C ASP A 868 -31.51 -25.49 -31.88
N ALA A 869 -32.86 -25.52 -31.89
CA ALA A 869 -33.69 -24.32 -31.82
C ALA A 869 -33.76 -23.68 -30.42
N ALA A 870 -33.29 -24.38 -29.38
CA ALA A 870 -33.28 -23.89 -28.00
C ALA A 870 -31.85 -23.61 -27.48
N GLN A 871 -30.84 -23.70 -28.34
CA GLN A 871 -29.45 -23.39 -27.98
C GLN A 871 -29.25 -21.88 -27.87
N LEU A 872 -28.47 -21.47 -26.87
CA LEU A 872 -27.97 -20.12 -26.72
C LEU A 872 -26.70 -19.94 -27.58
N THR A 873 -26.34 -18.70 -27.84
CA THR A 873 -25.07 -18.34 -28.50
C THR A 873 -24.19 -17.65 -27.47
N LEU A 874 -22.94 -18.10 -27.35
CA LEU A 874 -21.93 -17.42 -26.54
C LEU A 874 -21.61 -16.07 -27.17
N ASP A 875 -21.75 -15.02 -26.37
CA ASP A 875 -21.19 -13.72 -26.68
C ASP A 875 -19.72 -13.71 -26.26
N ALA A 876 -18.82 -13.58 -27.24
CA ALA A 876 -17.39 -13.65 -26.99
C ALA A 876 -16.82 -12.39 -26.32
N GLU A 877 -17.58 -11.28 -26.29
CA GLU A 877 -17.13 -10.02 -25.70
C GLU A 877 -17.27 -10.04 -24.17
N ASP A 878 -18.35 -10.64 -23.65
CA ASP A 878 -18.63 -10.71 -22.20
C ASP A 878 -18.72 -12.12 -21.62
N GLY A 879 -18.61 -13.18 -22.44
CA GLY A 879 -18.60 -14.55 -21.95
C GLY A 879 -19.96 -15.11 -21.55
N ILE A 880 -21.06 -14.40 -21.86
CA ILE A 880 -22.42 -14.78 -21.49
C ILE A 880 -23.14 -15.47 -22.66
N TRP A 881 -23.86 -16.56 -22.36
CA TRP A 881 -24.70 -17.25 -23.34
C TRP A 881 -26.06 -16.55 -23.46
N LYS A 882 -26.42 -16.13 -24.68
CA LYS A 882 -27.64 -15.33 -24.94
C LYS A 882 -28.52 -15.96 -26.02
N GLY A 883 -29.83 -15.79 -25.90
CA GLY A 883 -30.78 -16.26 -26.92
C GLY A 883 -32.14 -15.57 -26.82
N THR A 884 -32.61 -14.99 -27.92
CA THR A 884 -33.90 -14.29 -27.98
C THR A 884 -34.94 -15.09 -28.76
N PHE A 885 -36.09 -15.36 -28.12
CA PHE A 885 -37.16 -16.18 -28.68
C PHE A 885 -38.51 -15.47 -28.58
N THR A 886 -39.33 -15.56 -29.63
CA THR A 886 -40.71 -15.04 -29.60
C THR A 886 -41.65 -16.12 -29.09
N LEU A 887 -42.12 -15.97 -27.84
CA LEU A 887 -42.94 -16.97 -27.16
C LEU A 887 -44.37 -16.44 -26.94
N PRO A 888 -45.40 -17.30 -27.03
CA PRO A 888 -46.76 -16.90 -26.71
C PRO A 888 -46.89 -16.50 -25.24
N ALA A 889 -47.91 -15.69 -24.91
CA ALA A 889 -48.11 -15.26 -23.54
C ALA A 889 -48.62 -16.42 -22.65
N SER A 890 -47.71 -17.12 -21.97
CA SER A 890 -47.99 -18.27 -21.11
C SER A 890 -46.94 -18.44 -20.01
N PRO A 891 -47.30 -19.07 -18.87
CA PRO A 891 -46.34 -19.50 -17.86
C PRO A 891 -45.54 -20.70 -18.36
N HIS A 892 -44.24 -20.71 -18.05
CA HIS A 892 -43.28 -21.72 -18.49
C HIS A 892 -42.29 -22.06 -17.38
N ALA A 893 -41.68 -23.24 -17.47
CA ALA A 893 -40.61 -23.69 -16.62
C ALA A 893 -39.40 -24.20 -17.42
N TYR A 894 -38.18 -23.88 -16.98
CA TYR A 894 -36.95 -24.21 -17.71
C TYR A 894 -35.71 -24.34 -16.82
N LYS A 895 -34.61 -24.78 -17.44
CA LYS A 895 -33.24 -24.87 -16.88
C LYS A 895 -32.20 -24.58 -17.96
N ALA A 896 -30.96 -24.30 -17.55
CA ALA A 896 -29.81 -24.35 -18.45
C ALA A 896 -29.25 -25.78 -18.50
N ALA A 897 -29.11 -26.34 -19.70
CA ALA A 897 -28.53 -27.67 -19.92
C ALA A 897 -27.22 -27.54 -20.70
N ILE A 898 -26.19 -28.26 -20.26
CA ILE A 898 -24.80 -28.10 -20.75
C ILE A 898 -24.44 -29.25 -21.70
N ASP A 899 -23.70 -28.91 -22.75
CA ASP A 899 -23.18 -29.82 -23.77
C ASP A 899 -24.25 -30.72 -24.39
N ARG A 900 -25.42 -30.12 -24.67
CA ARG A 900 -26.58 -30.78 -25.30
C ARG A 900 -27.09 -31.99 -24.53
N SER A 901 -26.82 -32.08 -23.22
CA SER A 901 -27.20 -33.21 -22.37
C SER A 901 -27.80 -32.75 -21.04
N TRP A 902 -28.33 -33.68 -20.25
CA TRP A 902 -28.73 -33.42 -18.87
C TRP A 902 -27.65 -33.83 -17.86
N ASP A 903 -26.49 -34.33 -18.31
CA ASP A 903 -25.41 -34.81 -17.43
C ASP A 903 -24.87 -33.66 -16.55
N GLU A 904 -24.98 -32.44 -17.06
CA GLU A 904 -24.75 -31.21 -16.31
C GLU A 904 -25.84 -30.18 -16.67
N ASN A 905 -26.51 -29.65 -15.64
CA ASN A 905 -27.58 -28.67 -15.79
C ASN A 905 -27.73 -27.82 -14.53
N TYR A 906 -28.22 -26.61 -14.70
CA TYR A 906 -28.37 -25.62 -13.64
C TYR A 906 -29.77 -25.03 -13.61
N GLY A 907 -30.28 -24.85 -12.39
CA GLY A 907 -31.68 -24.53 -12.10
C GLY A 907 -31.83 -23.45 -11.03
N GLU A 908 -32.91 -23.52 -10.23
CA GLU A 908 -33.14 -22.61 -9.09
C GLU A 908 -31.90 -22.50 -8.19
N GLY A 909 -31.53 -21.26 -7.84
CA GLY A 909 -30.36 -20.94 -7.00
C GLY A 909 -29.00 -21.18 -7.67
N ALA A 910 -28.94 -21.29 -9.00
CA ALA A 910 -27.73 -21.66 -9.75
C ALA A 910 -27.13 -23.03 -9.34
N VAL A 911 -27.94 -23.89 -8.72
CA VAL A 911 -27.49 -25.19 -8.21
C VAL A 911 -27.45 -26.21 -9.34
N ARG A 912 -26.37 -27.01 -9.40
CA ARG A 912 -26.29 -28.19 -10.29
C ARG A 912 -27.43 -29.15 -9.96
N ASP A 913 -28.18 -29.57 -10.97
CA ASP A 913 -29.41 -30.36 -10.82
C ASP A 913 -30.51 -29.65 -9.99
N GLY A 914 -30.43 -28.33 -9.83
CA GLY A 914 -31.37 -27.50 -9.04
C GLY A 914 -32.83 -27.55 -9.52
N GLY A 915 -33.75 -26.83 -8.88
CA GLY A 915 -35.16 -26.79 -9.29
C GLY A 915 -35.37 -26.21 -10.70
N ASN A 916 -36.58 -26.32 -11.26
CA ASN A 916 -36.89 -25.65 -12.52
C ASN A 916 -37.23 -24.18 -12.27
N LEU A 917 -36.66 -23.24 -13.03
CA LEU A 917 -37.04 -21.83 -12.94
C LEU A 917 -38.38 -21.62 -13.61
N SER A 918 -39.23 -20.79 -13.02
CA SER A 918 -40.54 -20.41 -13.58
C SER A 918 -40.54 -18.97 -14.07
N TYR A 919 -41.12 -18.72 -15.24
CA TYR A 919 -41.36 -17.36 -15.76
C TYR A 919 -42.67 -17.30 -16.54
N THR A 920 -43.16 -16.09 -16.84
CA THR A 920 -44.34 -15.90 -17.71
C THR A 920 -43.94 -15.11 -18.93
N ALA A 921 -44.00 -15.73 -20.10
CA ALA A 921 -43.73 -15.05 -21.36
C ALA A 921 -44.77 -13.94 -21.59
N PRO A 922 -44.36 -12.74 -22.03
CA PRO A 922 -45.25 -11.60 -22.25
C PRO A 922 -45.98 -11.63 -23.60
N GLY A 923 -45.66 -12.56 -24.50
CA GLY A 923 -46.14 -12.52 -25.89
C GLY A 923 -45.29 -11.65 -26.82
N THR A 924 -44.17 -11.12 -26.34
CA THR A 924 -43.12 -10.41 -27.08
C THR A 924 -41.83 -11.26 -27.07
N PRO A 925 -40.79 -10.89 -27.84
CA PRO A 925 -39.48 -11.52 -27.71
C PRO A 925 -39.00 -11.52 -26.25
N VAL A 926 -38.46 -12.65 -25.81
CA VAL A 926 -37.85 -12.87 -24.49
C VAL A 926 -36.40 -13.25 -24.72
N THR A 927 -35.47 -12.60 -24.04
CA THR A 927 -34.05 -12.94 -24.08
C THR A 927 -33.65 -13.68 -22.82
N PHE A 928 -33.04 -14.84 -23.00
CA PHE A 928 -32.46 -15.65 -21.93
C PHE A 928 -30.96 -15.43 -21.86
N TYR A 929 -30.45 -15.47 -20.63
CA TYR A 929 -29.05 -15.26 -20.29
C TYR A 929 -28.58 -16.41 -19.40
N TYR A 930 -27.41 -16.95 -19.69
CA TYR A 930 -26.73 -17.93 -18.85
C TYR A 930 -25.26 -17.54 -18.67
N ASP A 931 -24.84 -17.40 -17.43
CA ASP A 931 -23.47 -17.21 -17.04
C ASP A 931 -22.87 -18.57 -16.65
N HIS A 932 -21.81 -18.98 -17.34
CA HIS A 932 -21.16 -20.24 -17.01
C HIS A 932 -20.32 -20.15 -15.73
N ALA A 933 -19.81 -18.98 -15.35
CA ALA A 933 -18.97 -18.80 -14.17
C ALA A 933 -19.77 -18.93 -12.87
N THR A 934 -20.95 -18.30 -12.82
CA THR A 934 -21.84 -18.36 -11.64
C THR A 934 -22.92 -19.44 -11.74
N HIS A 935 -23.06 -20.05 -12.92
CA HIS A 935 -24.13 -20.97 -13.30
C HIS A 935 -25.55 -20.37 -13.21
N TRP A 936 -25.66 -19.05 -13.10
CA TRP A 936 -26.95 -18.38 -13.03
C TRP A 936 -27.62 -18.31 -14.39
N VAL A 937 -28.93 -18.56 -14.41
CA VAL A 937 -29.76 -18.48 -15.61
C VAL A 937 -31.00 -17.63 -15.33
N THR A 938 -31.31 -16.70 -16.23
CA THR A 938 -32.49 -15.83 -16.10
C THR A 938 -33.00 -15.35 -17.47
N SER A 939 -34.07 -14.55 -17.47
CA SER A 939 -34.60 -13.88 -18.65
C SER A 939 -35.09 -12.47 -18.36
N ASP A 940 -35.15 -11.63 -19.39
CA ASP A 940 -35.73 -10.28 -19.32
C ASP A 940 -37.24 -10.27 -18.99
N ALA A 941 -37.91 -11.43 -19.04
CA ALA A 941 -39.28 -11.61 -18.59
C ALA A 941 -39.41 -11.87 -17.07
N GLN A 942 -38.31 -12.19 -16.38
CA GLN A 942 -38.30 -12.45 -14.93
C GLN A 942 -37.95 -11.21 -14.10
N GLY A 943 -37.35 -10.20 -14.72
CA GLY A 943 -36.95 -8.95 -14.07
C GLY A 943 -36.02 -8.14 -14.97
N PRO A 944 -35.66 -6.91 -14.54
CA PRO A 944 -34.63 -6.13 -15.23
C PRO A 944 -33.29 -6.86 -15.20
N ILE A 945 -32.54 -6.78 -16.31
CA ILE A 945 -31.13 -7.19 -16.34
C ILE A 945 -30.31 -6.01 -15.80
N ILE A 946 -29.55 -6.26 -14.73
CA ILE A 946 -28.85 -5.22 -13.96
C ILE A 946 -27.36 -5.29 -14.24
N THR A 947 -26.77 -4.26 -14.84
CA THR A 947 -25.31 -4.15 -15.00
C THR A 947 -24.76 -2.99 -14.19
N ALA A 948 -23.48 -3.04 -13.82
CA ALA A 948 -22.76 -1.93 -13.22
C ALA A 948 -21.71 -1.35 -14.18
N PRO A 949 -22.11 -0.58 -15.20
CA PRO A 949 -21.17 0.14 -16.06
C PRO A 949 -20.33 1.16 -15.27
N GLY A 950 -19.04 1.21 -15.58
CA GLY A 950 -18.08 2.04 -14.86
C GLY A 950 -16.70 2.09 -15.49
N SER A 951 -15.78 2.80 -14.84
CA SER A 951 -14.39 2.99 -15.31
C SER A 951 -13.48 1.77 -15.11
N MET A 952 -14.01 0.67 -14.53
CA MET A 952 -13.29 -0.60 -14.39
C MET A 952 -13.55 -1.57 -15.56
N GLN A 953 -14.47 -1.26 -16.46
CA GLN A 953 -14.99 -2.24 -17.42
C GLN A 953 -13.95 -2.67 -18.46
N SER A 954 -13.08 -1.76 -18.91
CA SER A 954 -11.98 -2.10 -19.82
C SER A 954 -10.99 -3.08 -19.16
N GLU A 955 -10.69 -2.90 -17.88
CA GLU A 955 -9.85 -3.82 -17.08
C GLU A 955 -10.50 -5.19 -16.93
N LEU A 956 -11.83 -5.22 -16.77
CA LEU A 956 -12.60 -6.46 -16.76
C LEU A 956 -12.63 -7.14 -18.14
N GLY A 957 -12.16 -6.50 -19.21
CA GLY A 957 -12.13 -7.04 -20.58
C GLY A 957 -13.31 -6.64 -21.46
N CYS A 958 -14.08 -5.61 -21.08
CA CYS A 958 -15.03 -4.97 -21.99
C CYS A 958 -14.28 -4.15 -23.06
N ALA A 959 -14.91 -3.90 -24.21
CA ALA A 959 -14.31 -3.12 -25.29
C ALA A 959 -14.08 -1.63 -24.94
N ALA A 960 -14.81 -1.10 -23.96
CA ALA A 960 -14.70 0.26 -23.45
C ALA A 960 -15.33 0.37 -22.05
N ASP A 961 -14.95 1.43 -21.33
CA ASP A 961 -15.61 1.83 -20.10
C ASP A 961 -17.01 2.42 -20.33
N TRP A 962 -17.83 2.43 -19.29
CA TRP A 962 -19.17 3.01 -19.30
C TRP A 962 -20.13 2.41 -20.35
N SER A 963 -19.98 1.12 -20.62
CA SER A 963 -20.77 0.35 -21.58
C SER A 963 -21.87 -0.44 -20.86
N PRO A 964 -23.14 0.02 -20.82
CA PRO A 964 -24.21 -0.65 -20.08
C PRO A 964 -24.59 -2.01 -20.69
N ASP A 965 -24.23 -2.24 -21.95
CA ASP A 965 -24.41 -3.47 -22.72
C ASP A 965 -23.31 -4.51 -22.50
N CYS A 966 -22.17 -4.16 -21.88
CA CYS A 966 -21.17 -5.13 -21.47
C CYS A 966 -21.58 -5.83 -20.17
N MET A 967 -21.82 -7.14 -20.22
CA MET A 967 -22.31 -7.91 -19.07
C MET A 967 -21.20 -8.49 -18.18
N ARG A 968 -19.95 -8.00 -18.26
CA ARG A 968 -18.88 -8.44 -17.37
C ARG A 968 -19.14 -8.07 -15.89
N PRO A 969 -19.58 -6.84 -15.58
CA PRO A 969 -20.15 -6.50 -14.27
C PRO A 969 -21.67 -6.75 -14.23
N TRP A 970 -22.12 -7.98 -14.50
CA TRP A 970 -23.53 -8.35 -14.40
C TRP A 970 -23.91 -8.65 -12.95
N LEU A 971 -24.79 -7.84 -12.36
CA LEU A 971 -25.28 -8.04 -11.00
C LEU A 971 -26.42 -9.05 -11.01
N GLN A 972 -26.32 -10.05 -10.14
CA GLN A 972 -27.15 -11.24 -10.10
C GLN A 972 -27.86 -11.38 -8.75
N ASP A 973 -29.09 -11.88 -8.77
CA ASP A 973 -29.91 -12.14 -7.57
C ASP A 973 -30.37 -13.61 -7.59
N PRO A 974 -29.46 -14.56 -7.26
CA PRO A 974 -29.77 -15.98 -7.33
C PRO A 974 -30.70 -16.48 -6.21
N ASP A 975 -30.78 -15.79 -5.07
CA ASP A 975 -31.65 -16.16 -3.94
C ASP A 975 -33.02 -15.45 -3.96
N GLY A 976 -33.18 -14.44 -4.80
CA GLY A 976 -34.42 -13.73 -5.06
C GLY A 976 -34.83 -12.80 -3.92
N ASP A 977 -33.87 -12.30 -3.14
CA ASP A 977 -34.13 -11.42 -2.01
C ASP A 977 -34.36 -9.95 -2.41
N GLY A 978 -34.09 -9.61 -3.68
CA GLY A 978 -34.19 -8.26 -4.23
C GLY A 978 -32.90 -7.45 -4.16
N THR A 979 -31.78 -8.07 -3.76
CA THR A 979 -30.43 -7.51 -3.74
C THR A 979 -29.60 -8.19 -4.81
N PHE A 980 -29.23 -7.42 -5.83
CA PHE A 980 -28.42 -7.88 -6.94
C PHE A 980 -26.95 -7.66 -6.59
N THR A 981 -26.11 -8.67 -6.80
CA THR A 981 -24.70 -8.64 -6.43
C THR A 981 -23.80 -9.07 -7.59
N TRP A 982 -22.66 -8.40 -7.70
CA TRP A 982 -21.57 -8.82 -8.57
C TRP A 982 -20.27 -8.75 -7.77
N SER A 983 -19.33 -9.65 -8.02
CA SER A 983 -18.03 -9.63 -7.36
C SER A 983 -16.93 -10.05 -8.32
N SER A 984 -15.77 -9.38 -8.24
CA SER A 984 -14.59 -9.74 -9.04
C SER A 984 -13.30 -9.38 -8.33
N VAL A 985 -12.27 -10.20 -8.54
CA VAL A 985 -10.87 -9.92 -8.17
C VAL A 985 -10.07 -9.29 -9.32
N GLU A 986 -10.67 -9.23 -10.52
CA GLU A 986 -10.04 -8.72 -11.73
C GLU A 986 -10.08 -7.19 -11.82
N VAL A 987 -10.71 -6.50 -10.86
CA VAL A 987 -10.60 -5.05 -10.75
C VAL A 987 -9.21 -4.74 -10.17
N PRO A 988 -8.30 -4.11 -10.93
CA PRO A 988 -6.96 -3.84 -10.44
C PRO A 988 -6.98 -2.87 -9.25
N ALA A 989 -5.84 -2.72 -8.58
CA ALA A 989 -5.71 -1.66 -7.59
C ALA A 989 -5.91 -0.29 -8.27
N GLY A 990 -6.76 0.55 -7.72
CA GLY A 990 -7.12 1.82 -8.34
C GLY A 990 -8.42 2.43 -7.83
N SER A 991 -8.68 3.66 -8.25
CA SER A 991 -9.95 4.35 -7.99
C SER A 991 -10.86 4.22 -9.21
N TYR A 992 -12.10 3.85 -8.97
CA TYR A 992 -13.07 3.57 -10.02
C TYR A 992 -14.42 4.23 -9.71
N ASP A 993 -15.18 4.46 -10.77
CA ASP A 993 -16.54 4.98 -10.72
C ASP A 993 -17.49 4.02 -11.40
N LEU A 994 -18.70 3.85 -10.86
CA LEU A 994 -19.77 3.09 -11.52
C LEU A 994 -21.16 3.72 -11.36
N LYS A 995 -22.09 3.24 -12.19
CA LYS A 995 -23.54 3.39 -12.00
C LYS A 995 -24.21 2.05 -12.26
N VAL A 996 -25.44 1.89 -11.80
CA VAL A 996 -26.27 0.73 -12.15
C VAL A 996 -27.18 1.07 -13.33
N ALA A 997 -27.20 0.21 -14.35
CA ALA A 997 -28.06 0.34 -15.53
C ALA A 997 -29.08 -0.81 -15.58
N HIS A 998 -30.32 -0.50 -15.94
CA HIS A 998 -31.38 -1.48 -16.16
C HIS A 998 -31.55 -1.76 -17.66
N GLY A 999 -31.63 -3.04 -18.03
CA GLY A 999 -32.00 -3.45 -19.38
C GLY A 999 -30.92 -3.22 -20.44
N LEU A 1000 -29.64 -3.21 -20.04
CA LEU A 1000 -28.48 -3.07 -20.93
C LEU A 1000 -28.45 -1.73 -21.70
N SER A 1001 -29.10 -0.69 -21.16
CA SER A 1001 -29.07 0.67 -21.72
C SER A 1001 -29.05 1.72 -20.62
N TRP A 1002 -28.74 2.96 -20.99
CA TRP A 1002 -28.84 4.12 -20.10
C TRP A 1002 -30.26 4.70 -20.00
N ASP A 1003 -31.29 4.03 -20.54
CA ASP A 1003 -32.68 4.54 -20.49
C ASP A 1003 -33.24 4.57 -19.06
N GLU A 1004 -32.73 3.69 -18.20
CA GLU A 1004 -33.04 3.63 -16.77
C GLU A 1004 -31.76 3.32 -16.00
N SER A 1005 -31.28 4.29 -15.21
CA SER A 1005 -30.01 4.18 -14.49
C SER A 1005 -30.09 4.78 -13.09
N TYR A 1006 -29.23 4.29 -12.19
CA TYR A 1006 -29.18 4.70 -10.80
C TYR A 1006 -27.73 4.95 -10.37
N GLY A 1007 -27.54 6.00 -9.58
CA GLY A 1007 -26.25 6.45 -9.10
C GLY A 1007 -26.20 6.60 -7.58
N ALA A 1008 -25.30 7.45 -7.09
CA ALA A 1008 -25.10 7.75 -5.68
C ALA A 1008 -26.44 8.03 -4.95
N GLY A 1009 -26.61 7.41 -3.77
CA GLY A 1009 -27.83 7.52 -2.97
C GLY A 1009 -29.05 6.78 -3.54
N GLY A 1010 -28.88 5.98 -4.61
CA GLY A 1010 -29.98 5.31 -5.31
C GLY A 1010 -30.86 6.25 -6.11
N GLU A 1011 -30.35 7.44 -6.46
CA GLU A 1011 -31.08 8.40 -7.27
C GLU A 1011 -31.12 7.99 -8.74
N ALA A 1012 -32.30 8.09 -9.37
CA ALA A 1012 -32.45 7.90 -10.80
C ALA A 1012 -31.62 8.95 -11.56
N ASP A 1013 -30.78 8.50 -12.49
CA ASP A 1013 -29.76 9.29 -13.19
C ASP A 1013 -28.79 10.04 -12.25
N GLY A 1014 -28.64 9.55 -11.01
CA GLY A 1014 -27.78 10.13 -9.97
C GLY A 1014 -26.30 10.14 -10.32
N GLY A 1015 -25.48 10.80 -9.49
CA GLY A 1015 -24.03 10.88 -9.66
C GLY A 1015 -23.34 9.50 -9.66
N ASN A 1016 -22.08 9.43 -10.08
CA ASN A 1016 -21.33 8.17 -10.04
C ASN A 1016 -21.10 7.71 -8.59
N VAL A 1017 -21.03 6.39 -8.40
CA VAL A 1017 -20.59 5.77 -7.14
C VAL A 1017 -19.11 5.49 -7.27
N SER A 1018 -18.29 6.28 -6.58
CA SER A 1018 -16.84 6.10 -6.56
C SER A 1018 -16.44 5.05 -5.52
N PHE A 1019 -15.46 4.21 -5.84
CA PHE A 1019 -14.88 3.23 -4.92
C PHE A 1019 -13.37 3.08 -5.19
N THR A 1020 -12.65 2.42 -4.29
CA THR A 1020 -11.21 2.18 -4.43
C THR A 1020 -10.89 0.74 -4.08
N VAL A 1021 -10.05 0.13 -4.92
CA VAL A 1021 -9.45 -1.19 -4.69
C VAL A 1021 -8.03 -0.94 -4.21
N ALA A 1022 -7.77 -1.29 -2.94
CA ALA A 1022 -6.55 -0.89 -2.24
C ALA A 1022 -5.30 -1.69 -2.69
N GLU A 1023 -5.49 -2.95 -3.09
CA GLU A 1023 -4.44 -3.84 -3.58
C GLU A 1023 -5.06 -4.83 -4.58
N GLU A 1024 -4.24 -5.36 -5.49
CA GLU A 1024 -4.68 -6.38 -6.44
C GLU A 1024 -5.12 -7.65 -5.70
N GLY A 1025 -6.14 -8.33 -6.22
CA GLY A 1025 -6.65 -9.58 -5.62
C GLY A 1025 -7.71 -9.40 -4.52
N LEU A 1026 -8.07 -8.16 -4.15
CA LEU A 1026 -9.26 -7.93 -3.32
C LEU A 1026 -10.55 -8.26 -4.08
N VAL A 1027 -11.52 -8.84 -3.39
CA VAL A 1027 -12.85 -9.06 -3.95
C VAL A 1027 -13.60 -7.74 -3.94
N THR A 1028 -13.79 -7.13 -5.11
CA THR A 1028 -14.67 -5.97 -5.28
C THR A 1028 -16.10 -6.45 -5.41
N THR A 1029 -16.92 -6.22 -4.39
CA THR A 1029 -18.35 -6.55 -4.39
C THR A 1029 -19.19 -5.32 -4.62
N VAL A 1030 -20.02 -5.34 -5.67
CA VAL A 1030 -21.06 -4.34 -5.92
C VAL A 1030 -22.42 -4.96 -5.56
N SER A 1031 -23.16 -4.33 -4.64
CA SER A 1031 -24.52 -4.71 -4.26
C SER A 1031 -25.51 -3.63 -4.62
N TYR A 1032 -26.68 -4.01 -5.11
CA TYR A 1032 -27.75 -3.12 -5.53
C TYR A 1032 -29.10 -3.61 -5.05
N VAL A 1033 -29.79 -2.82 -4.23
CA VAL A 1033 -31.11 -3.19 -3.72
C VAL A 1033 -32.19 -2.68 -4.66
N LEU A 1034 -32.90 -3.56 -5.37
CA LEU A 1034 -33.87 -3.19 -6.40
C LEU A 1034 -35.03 -2.32 -5.87
N ALA A 1035 -35.42 -2.51 -4.60
CA ALA A 1035 -36.51 -1.79 -3.98
C ALA A 1035 -36.16 -0.34 -3.58
N THR A 1036 -34.90 -0.07 -3.25
CA THR A 1036 -34.43 1.25 -2.78
C THR A 1036 -33.49 1.93 -3.77
N HIS A 1037 -33.04 1.19 -4.79
CA HIS A 1037 -31.99 1.55 -5.73
C HIS A 1037 -30.63 1.84 -5.09
N GLU A 1038 -30.45 1.49 -3.82
CA GLU A 1038 -29.21 1.75 -3.10
C GLU A 1038 -28.08 0.88 -3.64
N ILE A 1039 -26.97 1.53 -3.99
CA ILE A 1039 -25.75 0.89 -4.49
C ILE A 1039 -24.71 0.92 -3.37
N ARG A 1040 -24.12 -0.24 -3.07
CA ARG A 1040 -22.98 -0.38 -2.16
C ARG A 1040 -21.83 -1.03 -2.90
N VAL A 1041 -20.63 -0.54 -2.67
CA VAL A 1041 -19.40 -1.17 -3.17
C VAL A 1041 -18.50 -1.41 -1.98
N GLY A 1042 -18.00 -2.63 -1.83
CA GLY A 1042 -17.06 -3.02 -0.78
C GLY A 1042 -15.92 -3.83 -1.35
N THR A 1043 -14.77 -3.78 -0.70
CA THR A 1043 -13.61 -4.61 -1.02
C THR A 1043 -13.26 -5.46 0.19
N THR A 1044 -13.13 -6.78 0.00
CA THR A 1044 -12.88 -7.73 1.10
C THR A 1044 -11.82 -8.75 0.72
N ARG A 1045 -11.20 -9.35 1.75
CA ARG A 1045 -10.39 -10.56 1.59
C ARG A 1045 -11.27 -11.82 1.77
N PRO A 1046 -11.04 -12.92 1.06
CA PRO A 1046 -11.85 -14.14 1.19
C PRO A 1046 -11.65 -14.90 2.54
N GLY A 1047 -12.75 -15.24 3.25
CA GLY A 1047 -12.80 -16.31 4.29
C GLY A 1047 -12.93 -15.90 5.79
N ALA A 1048 -13.95 -16.46 6.48
CA ALA A 1048 -14.31 -16.39 7.92
C ALA A 1048 -14.86 -15.05 8.46
N GLU A 1049 -16.19 -14.98 8.69
CA GLU A 1049 -16.84 -13.82 9.33
C GLU A 1049 -17.20 -14.10 10.80
N PRO A 1050 -16.99 -13.12 11.71
CA PRO A 1050 -17.46 -13.19 13.09
C PRO A 1050 -18.97 -13.42 13.19
N ASP A 1051 -19.40 -14.44 13.94
CA ASP A 1051 -20.82 -14.79 14.12
C ASP A 1051 -21.16 -15.10 15.59
N LEU A 1052 -21.75 -14.12 16.28
CA LEU A 1052 -22.18 -14.25 17.68
C LEU A 1052 -23.39 -15.17 17.88
N GLY A 1053 -24.10 -15.54 16.81
CA GLY A 1053 -25.23 -16.48 16.83
C GLY A 1053 -24.79 -17.95 16.88
N VAL A 1054 -23.56 -18.24 16.49
CA VAL A 1054 -22.99 -19.61 16.49
C VAL A 1054 -22.10 -19.80 17.71
N ALA A 1055 -22.40 -20.84 18.50
CA ALA A 1055 -21.58 -21.20 19.65
C ALA A 1055 -20.33 -21.98 19.20
N ARG A 1056 -19.25 -21.26 18.89
CA ARG A 1056 -17.97 -21.82 18.46
C ARG A 1056 -17.10 -22.26 19.64
N ALA A 1057 -17.08 -21.49 20.73
CA ALA A 1057 -16.23 -21.74 21.89
C ALA A 1057 -16.96 -22.57 22.97
N GLN A 1058 -16.20 -23.36 23.74
CA GLN A 1058 -16.75 -24.17 24.84
C GLN A 1058 -16.05 -23.82 26.16
N TRP A 1059 -16.81 -23.50 27.21
CA TRP A 1059 -16.26 -23.27 28.55
C TRP A 1059 -16.19 -24.61 29.31
N VAL A 1060 -14.99 -25.17 29.45
CA VAL A 1060 -14.75 -26.54 29.93
C VAL A 1060 -14.50 -26.60 31.44
N GLU A 1061 -13.56 -25.79 31.94
CA GLU A 1061 -13.29 -25.67 33.37
C GLU A 1061 -13.36 -24.21 33.81
N SER A 1062 -13.15 -23.94 35.09
CA SER A 1062 -13.33 -22.58 35.59
C SER A 1062 -12.46 -21.50 34.96
N ASP A 1063 -11.31 -21.89 34.44
CA ASP A 1063 -10.33 -21.04 33.78
C ASP A 1063 -9.92 -21.60 32.41
N LEU A 1064 -10.63 -22.58 31.86
CA LEU A 1064 -10.28 -23.27 30.61
C LEU A 1064 -11.44 -23.23 29.61
N LEU A 1065 -11.15 -22.77 28.40
CA LEU A 1065 -12.04 -22.71 27.25
C LEU A 1065 -11.42 -23.47 26.07
N ALA A 1066 -12.25 -23.96 25.16
CA ALA A 1066 -11.86 -24.66 23.94
C ALA A 1066 -12.33 -23.89 22.70
N TRP A 1067 -11.46 -23.81 21.70
CA TRP A 1067 -11.76 -23.28 20.37
C TRP A 1067 -11.41 -24.31 19.28
N PRO A 1068 -12.23 -24.52 18.23
CA PRO A 1068 -11.94 -25.48 17.15
C PRO A 1068 -10.72 -25.06 16.34
N SER A 1069 -9.74 -25.94 16.14
CA SER A 1069 -8.51 -25.61 15.39
C SER A 1069 -8.75 -25.40 13.89
N ASP A 1070 -9.76 -26.06 13.33
CA ASP A 1070 -10.20 -25.93 11.94
C ASP A 1070 -10.94 -24.61 11.66
N ALA A 1071 -11.26 -23.85 12.70
CA ALA A 1071 -11.81 -22.50 12.63
C ALA A 1071 -10.75 -21.42 12.89
N LEU A 1072 -9.46 -21.76 12.86
CA LEU A 1072 -8.39 -20.76 12.94
C LEU A 1072 -8.21 -20.06 11.59
N PRO A 1073 -7.98 -18.74 11.59
CA PRO A 1073 -7.51 -18.06 10.39
C PRO A 1073 -6.12 -18.58 10.00
N ASP A 1074 -5.72 -18.30 8.76
CA ASP A 1074 -4.33 -18.44 8.30
C ASP A 1074 -3.50 -17.30 8.94
N LEU A 1075 -3.38 -17.32 10.27
CA LEU A 1075 -2.50 -16.49 11.14
C LEU A 1075 -1.78 -17.44 12.12
N PRO A 1076 -0.50 -17.23 12.49
CA PRO A 1076 0.16 -18.12 13.43
C PRO A 1076 -0.61 -17.99 14.74
N VAL A 1077 -1.04 -19.12 15.30
CA VAL A 1077 -1.90 -19.11 16.49
C VAL A 1077 -1.25 -18.40 17.68
N GLU A 1078 0.08 -18.30 17.68
CA GLU A 1078 0.91 -17.55 18.63
C GLU A 1078 0.76 -16.03 18.55
N LEU A 1079 0.38 -15.48 17.39
CA LEU A 1079 0.19 -14.04 17.17
C LEU A 1079 -1.26 -13.59 17.42
N LEU A 1080 -2.20 -14.51 17.45
CA LEU A 1080 -3.60 -14.20 17.72
C LEU A 1080 -3.79 -13.72 19.17
N ASP A 1081 -4.46 -12.57 19.36
CA ASP A 1081 -4.93 -12.14 20.67
C ASP A 1081 -6.33 -12.70 20.92
N TRP A 1082 -6.50 -13.38 22.05
CA TRP A 1082 -7.73 -14.09 22.37
C TRP A 1082 -8.45 -13.39 23.50
N ARG A 1083 -9.75 -13.12 23.34
CA ARG A 1083 -10.54 -12.44 24.36
C ARG A 1083 -11.88 -13.13 24.59
N LEU A 1084 -12.24 -13.27 25.86
CA LEU A 1084 -13.59 -13.61 26.29
C LEU A 1084 -14.38 -12.32 26.53
N HIS A 1085 -15.46 -12.13 25.79
CA HIS A 1085 -16.40 -11.03 25.93
C HIS A 1085 -17.63 -11.45 26.73
N ALA A 1086 -18.10 -10.56 27.60
CA ALA A 1086 -19.28 -10.77 28.42
C ALA A 1086 -20.19 -9.54 28.42
N ALA A 1087 -21.45 -9.73 28.09
CA ALA A 1087 -22.51 -8.72 28.15
C ALA A 1087 -23.62 -9.23 29.10
N PRO A 1088 -23.68 -8.73 30.35
CA PRO A 1088 -24.60 -9.24 31.38
C PRO A 1088 -26.07 -9.14 30.99
N ASP A 1089 -26.42 -8.06 30.29
CA ASP A 1089 -27.79 -7.78 29.83
C ASP A 1089 -28.03 -8.21 28.37
N GLY A 1090 -27.04 -8.85 27.73
CA GLY A 1090 -27.03 -9.14 26.29
C GLY A 1090 -26.80 -7.90 25.42
N GLY A 1091 -27.00 -8.03 24.11
CA GLY A 1091 -26.89 -6.92 23.15
C GLY A 1091 -25.46 -6.67 22.66
N MET A 1092 -24.59 -7.68 22.73
CA MET A 1092 -23.25 -7.61 22.18
C MET A 1092 -23.33 -7.46 20.65
N GLY A 1093 -22.63 -6.45 20.12
CA GLY A 1093 -22.48 -6.23 18.69
C GLY A 1093 -21.09 -6.64 18.20
N ILE A 1094 -20.94 -6.73 16.88
CA ILE A 1094 -19.63 -6.81 16.23
C ILE A 1094 -19.31 -5.40 15.73
N ASP A 1095 -18.15 -4.91 16.12
CA ASP A 1095 -17.52 -3.69 15.62
C ASP A 1095 -16.21 -4.08 14.91
N ALA A 1096 -15.58 -3.16 14.19
CA ALA A 1096 -14.38 -3.43 13.40
C ALA A 1096 -13.23 -4.05 14.22
N GLU A 1097 -13.08 -3.66 15.50
CA GLU A 1097 -11.94 -4.05 16.34
C GLU A 1097 -12.32 -4.54 17.74
N THR A 1098 -13.61 -4.71 18.00
CA THR A 1098 -14.08 -5.22 19.28
C THR A 1098 -15.49 -5.80 19.16
N LEU A 1099 -15.93 -6.48 20.20
CA LEU A 1099 -17.35 -6.77 20.36
C LEU A 1099 -17.97 -5.69 21.25
N SER A 1100 -18.72 -4.77 20.64
CA SER A 1100 -19.31 -3.61 21.31
C SER A 1100 -20.36 -4.03 22.35
N GLY A 1101 -20.62 -3.16 23.34
CA GLY A 1101 -21.58 -3.44 24.42
C GLY A 1101 -21.14 -4.53 25.41
N SER A 1102 -19.86 -4.91 25.43
CA SER A 1102 -19.34 -5.99 26.27
C SER A 1102 -18.11 -5.60 27.09
N THR A 1103 -17.86 -6.34 28.17
CA THR A 1103 -16.59 -6.33 28.90
C THR A 1103 -15.71 -7.49 28.40
N SER A 1104 -14.45 -7.23 28.07
CA SER A 1104 -13.53 -8.26 27.57
C SER A 1104 -12.49 -8.68 28.61
N PHE A 1105 -12.09 -9.96 28.56
CA PHE A 1105 -11.09 -10.57 29.42
C PHE A 1105 -10.07 -11.31 28.56
N ARG A 1106 -8.77 -11.09 28.79
CA ARG A 1106 -7.72 -11.77 28.03
C ARG A 1106 -7.72 -13.28 28.29
N LEU A 1107 -7.61 -14.04 27.21
CA LEU A 1107 -7.33 -15.46 27.18
C LEU A 1107 -5.89 -15.69 26.73
N THR A 1108 -5.23 -16.68 27.29
CA THR A 1108 -3.88 -17.10 26.87
C THR A 1108 -3.93 -18.54 26.38
N ARG A 1109 -3.40 -18.82 25.20
CA ARG A 1109 -3.24 -20.19 24.72
C ARG A 1109 -2.38 -21.01 25.69
N ASP A 1110 -2.79 -22.25 25.94
CA ASP A 1110 -2.02 -23.26 26.66
C ASP A 1110 -1.16 -24.04 25.65
N PRO A 1111 0.16 -23.85 25.60
CA PRO A 1111 1.01 -24.49 24.59
C PRO A 1111 1.11 -26.01 24.77
N ASP A 1112 0.83 -26.52 25.97
CA ASP A 1112 0.80 -27.95 26.26
C ASP A 1112 -0.54 -28.61 25.88
N GLY A 1113 -1.52 -27.83 25.41
CA GLY A 1113 -2.86 -28.29 25.03
C GLY A 1113 -3.76 -28.59 26.23
N PHE A 1114 -4.74 -29.47 26.04
CA PHE A 1114 -5.65 -29.89 27.11
C PHE A 1114 -4.98 -30.89 28.06
N PRO A 1115 -5.19 -30.78 29.39
CA PRO A 1115 -4.73 -31.79 30.34
C PRO A 1115 -5.28 -33.19 30.03
N ASP A 1116 -4.48 -34.24 30.26
CA ASP A 1116 -4.85 -35.64 29.99
C ASP A 1116 -6.17 -36.07 30.67
N ASP A 1117 -6.46 -35.56 31.86
CA ASP A 1117 -7.69 -35.84 32.59
C ASP A 1117 -8.91 -35.17 31.96
N VAL A 1118 -8.75 -33.95 31.43
CA VAL A 1118 -9.79 -33.25 30.67
C VAL A 1118 -10.07 -33.96 29.35
N LEU A 1119 -9.03 -34.38 28.61
CA LEU A 1119 -9.21 -35.16 27.37
C LEU A 1119 -9.81 -36.56 27.62
N ALA A 1120 -9.52 -37.17 28.77
CA ALA A 1120 -10.16 -38.45 29.14
C ALA A 1120 -11.66 -38.29 29.44
N GLU A 1121 -12.08 -37.15 29.99
CA GLU A 1121 -13.49 -36.83 30.25
C GLU A 1121 -14.21 -36.29 29.00
N HIS A 1122 -13.48 -35.59 28.13
CA HIS A 1122 -13.96 -34.93 26.91
C HIS A 1122 -13.06 -35.25 25.69
N PRO A 1123 -13.09 -36.49 25.18
CA PRO A 1123 -12.25 -36.90 24.06
C PRO A 1123 -12.57 -36.15 22.76
N GLU A 1124 -13.76 -35.55 22.63
CA GLU A 1124 -14.13 -34.71 21.50
C GLU A 1124 -13.34 -33.38 21.41
N LEU A 1125 -12.57 -33.01 22.45
CA LEU A 1125 -11.70 -31.83 22.44
C LEU A 1125 -10.31 -32.13 21.86
N GLU A 1126 -10.04 -33.36 21.45
CA GLU A 1126 -8.80 -33.71 20.76
C GLU A 1126 -8.67 -32.88 19.47
N GLY A 1127 -7.57 -32.13 19.33
CA GLY A 1127 -7.35 -31.18 18.23
C GLY A 1127 -7.78 -29.74 18.52
N PHE A 1128 -8.56 -29.46 19.57
CA PHE A 1128 -8.97 -28.08 19.89
C PHE A 1128 -7.81 -27.25 20.48
N VAL A 1129 -7.91 -25.93 20.32
CA VAL A 1129 -7.04 -24.95 20.99
C VAL A 1129 -7.52 -24.76 22.44
N ALA A 1130 -6.61 -25.00 23.39
CA ALA A 1130 -6.85 -24.75 24.81
C ALA A 1130 -6.55 -23.29 25.17
N LEU A 1131 -7.54 -22.59 25.74
CA LEU A 1131 -7.47 -21.18 26.10
C LEU A 1131 -7.70 -20.98 27.61
N ARG A 1132 -6.78 -20.29 28.28
CA ARG A 1132 -6.80 -20.09 29.73
C ARG A 1132 -7.19 -18.66 30.11
N LEU A 1133 -8.10 -18.51 31.06
CA LEU A 1133 -8.35 -17.24 31.75
C LEU A 1133 -7.32 -17.03 32.86
N ASN A 1134 -6.82 -15.80 32.99
CA ASN A 1134 -5.94 -15.47 34.10
C ASN A 1134 -6.71 -15.56 35.45
N ARG A 1135 -6.01 -15.91 36.54
CA ARG A 1135 -6.63 -16.10 37.87
C ARG A 1135 -7.36 -14.86 38.43
N ALA A 1136 -7.00 -13.66 38.00
CA ALA A 1136 -7.67 -12.43 38.43
C ALA A 1136 -9.02 -12.26 37.73
N SER A 1137 -9.07 -12.54 36.43
CA SER A 1137 -10.23 -12.43 35.57
C SER A 1137 -11.23 -13.57 35.78
N VAL A 1138 -10.80 -14.76 36.24
CA VAL A 1138 -11.71 -15.89 36.54
C VAL A 1138 -12.88 -15.50 37.44
N ARG A 1139 -12.66 -14.69 38.49
CA ARG A 1139 -13.75 -14.27 39.39
C ARG A 1139 -14.71 -13.28 38.73
N GLY A 1140 -14.17 -12.33 37.96
CA GLY A 1140 -14.97 -11.35 37.22
C GLY A 1140 -15.81 -12.03 36.15
N ALA A 1141 -15.16 -12.80 35.27
CA ALA A 1141 -15.83 -13.53 34.20
C ALA A 1141 -16.88 -14.53 34.72
N ARG A 1142 -16.63 -15.21 35.84
CA ARG A 1142 -17.64 -16.09 36.49
C ARG A 1142 -18.90 -15.36 36.91
N ALA A 1143 -18.80 -14.11 37.36
CA ALA A 1143 -19.95 -13.32 37.80
C ALA A 1143 -20.85 -12.88 36.63
N LEU A 1144 -20.36 -12.99 35.39
CA LEU A 1144 -21.05 -12.53 34.18
C LEU A 1144 -21.53 -13.70 33.30
N ARG A 1145 -21.50 -14.95 33.81
CA ARG A 1145 -21.93 -16.17 33.11
C ARG A 1145 -23.44 -16.26 32.85
N ASP A 1146 -24.22 -15.44 33.54
CA ASP A 1146 -25.68 -15.41 33.39
C ASP A 1146 -26.12 -14.54 32.19
N GLY A 1147 -25.18 -13.89 31.48
CA GLY A 1147 -25.41 -13.05 30.30
C GLY A 1147 -24.90 -13.68 28.99
N GLN A 1148 -24.81 -12.86 27.92
CA GLN A 1148 -24.26 -13.27 26.63
C GLN A 1148 -22.72 -13.34 26.71
N LEU A 1149 -22.13 -14.45 26.26
CA LEU A 1149 -20.69 -14.69 26.24
C LEU A 1149 -20.23 -15.00 24.82
N ALA A 1150 -19.10 -14.45 24.42
CA ALA A 1150 -18.44 -14.76 23.16
C ALA A 1150 -16.92 -14.85 23.33
N VAL A 1151 -16.25 -15.68 22.55
CA VAL A 1151 -14.80 -15.60 22.36
C VAL A 1151 -14.55 -14.94 21.01
N ALA A 1152 -13.65 -13.97 20.98
CA ALA A 1152 -13.21 -13.31 19.77
C ALA A 1152 -11.69 -13.46 19.61
N LEU A 1153 -11.28 -13.59 18.35
CA LEU A 1153 -9.93 -13.70 17.87
C LEU A 1153 -9.58 -12.38 17.22
N TYR A 1154 -8.39 -11.89 17.53
CA TYR A 1154 -7.87 -10.65 16.97
C TYR A 1154 -6.53 -10.92 16.30
N ASP A 1155 -6.33 -10.31 15.15
CA ASP A 1155 -5.00 -10.28 14.55
C ASP A 1155 -4.08 -9.27 15.25
N ASP A 1156 -2.86 -9.15 14.75
CA ASP A 1156 -1.83 -8.25 15.28
C ASP A 1156 -2.06 -6.77 14.95
N LEU A 1157 -3.03 -6.45 14.08
CA LEU A 1157 -3.58 -5.10 13.89
C LEU A 1157 -4.75 -4.80 14.84
N GLY A 1158 -5.19 -5.79 15.64
CA GLY A 1158 -6.33 -5.65 16.55
C GLY A 1158 -7.69 -5.78 15.87
N ARG A 1159 -7.75 -6.22 14.61
CA ARG A 1159 -9.00 -6.48 13.88
C ARG A 1159 -9.65 -7.75 14.38
N VAL A 1160 -10.99 -7.77 14.45
CA VAL A 1160 -11.71 -9.00 14.74
C VAL A 1160 -11.63 -9.92 13.52
N VAL A 1161 -10.93 -11.05 13.64
CA VAL A 1161 -10.81 -12.04 12.55
C VAL A 1161 -11.85 -13.15 12.64
N ASP A 1162 -12.29 -13.50 13.85
CA ASP A 1162 -13.46 -14.36 14.07
C ASP A 1162 -14.04 -14.09 15.47
N ALA A 1163 -15.32 -14.36 15.66
CA ALA A 1163 -15.94 -14.41 16.96
C ALA A 1163 -17.08 -15.43 16.98
N GLY A 1164 -17.29 -16.03 18.15
CA GLY A 1164 -18.39 -16.97 18.34
C GLY A 1164 -18.89 -17.00 19.78
N GLY A 1165 -20.16 -17.34 19.93
CA GLY A 1165 -20.78 -17.55 21.24
C GLY A 1165 -20.08 -18.64 22.06
N VAL A 1166 -20.22 -18.58 23.38
CA VAL A 1166 -19.65 -19.59 24.31
C VAL A 1166 -20.74 -20.55 24.80
N LEU A 1167 -20.53 -21.84 24.57
CA LEU A 1167 -21.30 -22.91 25.18
C LEU A 1167 -20.77 -23.23 26.59
N LEU A 1168 -21.64 -23.15 27.61
CA LEU A 1168 -21.30 -23.58 28.98
C LEU A 1168 -21.45 -25.10 29.12
N ARG A 1169 -20.39 -25.81 29.54
CA ARG A 1169 -20.45 -27.24 29.86
C ARG A 1169 -20.52 -27.52 31.36
#